data_AF-A0A661GE27-F1
#
_entry.id   AF-A0A661GE27-F1
#
_cell.length_a   1.000
_cell.length_b   1.000
_cell.length_c   1.000
_cell.angle_alpha   90.00
_cell.angle_beta   90.00
_cell.angle_gamma   90.00
#
_symmetry.space_group_name_H-M   'P 1'
#
loop_
_entity.id
_entity.type
_entity.pdbx_description
1 polymer ?
#
loop_
_entity_poly.entity_id
_entity_poly.type
_entity_poly.pdbx_seq_one_letter_code
_entity_poly.pdbx_strand_id
1 'polypeptide(L)'
;MQFQASSGSINVNGDLLSEARGTTSGYAVVSLYDYTGSFGTSGASTKITVANGVSLTANGYEGQGQVNLYGNSFNVAGNLTASGDNYATINFYDYNYGAANNTLIGSTARLSTWSEFGQSRIHIQSYTSSQALPGTMTIDGTLEAGGGTYSYIQFQNDGLLNVRGDVHAQALGTPSSAGYAQIYMYGYGGTLNISGNVLAEGGSANIQTWNGTGSNAINVTGSMRAEGANYAQLYFYDYYGGADDITIGSTATVQAVSSLGNAYISFYDYSSTADLPGSLTLDGLIEATGATYANINIQHDGLLEIRTDLVAEALGTPSFAGSAYVNITGYNGTTNISGNVLARGGYRGQVQAYHGSGAGTMNITGNLIAEGGQYANVTIYDYYGDGNSTNIAGTATLRARSDFGSAHVNFYEYTSSESTPGTMTIDGTVEAIGATQSRITLQNYGTLNVRTDMLSEALGNSTSSGNAYIYLYNYGGTQNIAGNLTARGGYAQVYSYHGTGDATLNITGNLLADGSNYAQVYFYDYYSGANNIVIDSSASVQARSEFGGAYINYYDYASSSAAPDSLTIDGTLAAIGNTYANIYLQIDGSLQVNGDLISTATNPSYAGSNYLSIYGTRAGDINVNGLITTNHLHVQNSDGDIYLSNALTSYATLRTYGSGDIYLNNGESLDVGYAIADSGDITLATGGDLNLLGQVTTLNGAAKLSAGGSVLAPSFVTIDADALTVLAGDRIDLANVTLVTHNGYDVATLAGDSAMLDAYAAYGGDVPGSGYANAVFIAPNEVRLGNYDFYGDYLYLKSDLVTLNNTIDTWLPGSEGSPIVNPDVIIQMQPYSSSLAVGVEDQIPTSLMPGTTYYTNADHFSRFPGTSLFIGGAGYDGAVAIGQDGMIDIGGQNFLVASTAPITGAGNILTTGLSNVAGSLAPPPPPPPPPAPTPTTEPLPPVNTGVVNTFVQQTTSTTPTETSATSVPQETVEANVPPEEQVEASTSSEEDSEVEPIPDVPVDMIAALESQPLVDGQVEVNGAVLTCQ
;
A
#
# COMPACT_ATOMS: atom_id res chain seq x y z
N MET A 1 -38.80 7.90 -71.20
CA MET A 1 -39.65 6.72 -71.49
C MET A 1 -40.43 6.36 -70.24
N GLN A 2 -41.74 6.16 -70.35
CA GLN A 2 -42.59 5.70 -69.25
C GLN A 2 -43.42 4.51 -69.73
N PHE A 3 -43.36 3.40 -69.00
CA PHE A 3 -44.17 2.21 -69.23
C PHE A 3 -45.05 2.00 -68.02
N GLN A 4 -46.36 1.79 -68.23
CA GLN A 4 -47.30 1.60 -67.15
C GLN A 4 -48.15 0.35 -67.39
N ALA A 5 -48.20 -0.54 -66.39
CA ALA A 5 -49.14 -1.65 -66.33
C ALA A 5 -50.21 -1.32 -65.28
N SER A 6 -51.49 -1.38 -65.68
CA SER A 6 -52.63 -1.20 -64.78
C SER A 6 -53.07 -2.50 -64.08
N SER A 7 -52.60 -3.65 -64.59
CA SER A 7 -52.74 -4.99 -64.03
C SER A 7 -51.75 -5.94 -64.71
N GLY A 8 -50.92 -6.68 -63.97
CA GLY A 8 -49.99 -7.68 -64.52
C GLY A 8 -48.52 -7.47 -64.11
N SER A 9 -47.58 -8.15 -64.78
CA SER A 9 -46.13 -7.98 -64.56
C SER A 9 -45.49 -7.21 -65.72
N ILE A 10 -44.51 -6.36 -65.44
CA ILE A 10 -43.65 -5.74 -66.47
C ILE A 10 -42.40 -6.61 -66.61
N ASN A 11 -42.22 -7.26 -67.75
CA ASN A 11 -41.01 -8.04 -68.06
C ASN A 11 -40.20 -7.32 -69.14
N VAL A 12 -39.00 -6.85 -68.79
CA VAL A 12 -38.07 -6.23 -69.74
C VAL A 12 -37.01 -7.25 -70.16
N ASN A 13 -37.08 -7.66 -71.43
CA ASN A 13 -36.23 -8.70 -72.02
C ASN A 13 -35.22 -8.16 -73.06
N GLY A 14 -35.12 -6.83 -73.21
CA GLY A 14 -34.17 -6.17 -74.11
C GLY A 14 -33.84 -4.78 -73.62
N ASP A 15 -32.72 -4.23 -74.09
CA ASP A 15 -32.17 -2.96 -73.57
C ASP A 15 -33.12 -1.78 -73.81
N LEU A 16 -33.27 -0.94 -72.78
CA LEU A 16 -33.98 0.34 -72.87
C LEU A 16 -32.99 1.48 -72.63
N LEU A 17 -32.76 2.29 -73.67
CA LEU A 17 -31.89 3.47 -73.60
C LEU A 17 -32.72 4.76 -73.74
N SER A 18 -32.69 5.61 -72.71
CA SER A 18 -33.14 7.00 -72.78
C SER A 18 -31.92 7.90 -72.77
N GLU A 19 -31.76 8.73 -73.79
CA GLU A 19 -30.60 9.61 -73.92
C GLU A 19 -31.05 11.03 -74.26
N ALA A 20 -30.57 12.02 -73.51
CA ALA A 20 -30.79 13.44 -73.76
C ALA A 20 -29.46 14.11 -74.07
N ARG A 21 -29.27 14.50 -75.34
CA ARG A 21 -28.09 15.24 -75.82
C ARG A 21 -28.50 16.66 -76.20
N GLY A 22 -28.05 17.65 -75.43
CA GLY A 22 -28.31 19.07 -75.70
C GLY A 22 -27.51 19.97 -74.77
N THR A 23 -27.20 21.20 -75.21
CA THR A 23 -26.27 22.14 -74.55
C THR A 23 -26.86 22.88 -73.33
N THR A 24 -28.07 22.51 -72.89
CA THR A 24 -28.72 23.08 -71.70
C THR A 24 -29.74 22.09 -71.12
N SER A 25 -29.41 21.45 -69.99
CA SER A 25 -30.34 20.77 -69.08
C SER A 25 -31.14 19.58 -69.67
N GLY A 26 -30.45 18.59 -70.24
CA GLY A 26 -31.11 17.37 -70.73
C GLY A 26 -31.64 16.46 -69.62
N TYR A 27 -32.91 16.08 -69.65
CA TYR A 27 -33.51 15.10 -68.72
C TYR A 27 -33.75 13.78 -69.45
N ALA A 28 -33.02 12.73 -69.09
CA ALA A 28 -33.26 11.37 -69.53
C ALA A 28 -33.91 10.57 -68.40
N VAL A 29 -35.10 10.02 -68.63
CA VAL A 29 -35.86 9.29 -67.61
C VAL A 29 -36.37 7.97 -68.18
N VAL A 30 -36.18 6.86 -67.47
CA VAL A 30 -36.85 5.57 -67.72
C VAL A 30 -37.69 5.23 -66.51
N SER A 31 -39.02 5.27 -66.62
CA SER A 31 -39.91 4.92 -65.52
C SER A 31 -40.78 3.71 -65.84
N LEU A 32 -40.79 2.69 -64.97
CA LEU A 32 -41.71 1.54 -65.02
C LEU A 32 -42.69 1.66 -63.85
N TYR A 33 -43.98 1.80 -64.15
CA TYR A 33 -45.05 1.91 -63.16
C TYR A 33 -45.97 0.70 -63.24
N ASP A 34 -45.99 -0.09 -62.19
CA ASP A 34 -46.96 -1.14 -61.98
C ASP A 34 -47.94 -0.68 -60.90
N TYR A 35 -49.01 -0.03 -61.32
CA TYR A 35 -49.97 0.65 -60.44
C TYR A 35 -51.35 0.00 -60.59
N THR A 36 -51.70 -0.90 -59.67
CA THR A 36 -53.08 -1.37 -59.52
C THR A 36 -53.87 -0.30 -58.77
N GLY A 37 -54.65 0.53 -59.48
CA GLY A 37 -55.40 1.66 -58.92
C GLY A 37 -56.55 1.32 -57.95
N SER A 38 -56.52 0.15 -57.31
CA SER A 38 -57.52 -0.34 -56.36
C SER A 38 -56.81 -0.98 -55.18
N PHE A 39 -56.79 -0.30 -54.03
CA PHE A 39 -56.27 -0.74 -52.72
C PHE A 39 -57.09 -1.90 -52.09
N GLY A 40 -57.55 -2.87 -52.90
CA GLY A 40 -58.52 -3.90 -52.51
C GLY A 40 -58.04 -5.34 -52.69
N THR A 41 -57.46 -5.89 -51.62
CA THR A 41 -57.59 -7.28 -51.10
C THR A 41 -57.55 -8.52 -52.02
N SER A 42 -57.08 -8.49 -53.26
CA SER A 42 -56.95 -9.74 -54.05
C SER A 42 -55.62 -9.93 -54.79
N GLY A 43 -54.66 -10.54 -54.08
CA GLY A 43 -53.88 -11.72 -54.48
C GLY A 43 -53.02 -11.75 -55.75
N ALA A 44 -53.05 -10.74 -56.63
CA ALA A 44 -52.17 -10.72 -57.80
C ALA A 44 -50.83 -10.08 -57.42
N SER A 45 -49.79 -10.92 -57.25
CA SER A 45 -48.40 -10.46 -57.12
C SER A 45 -47.97 -9.82 -58.44
N THR A 46 -48.14 -8.51 -58.55
CA THR A 46 -47.59 -7.77 -59.68
C THR A 46 -46.08 -7.60 -59.48
N LYS A 47 -45.32 -7.72 -60.57
CA LYS A 47 -43.86 -7.93 -60.53
C LYS A 47 -43.19 -7.21 -61.67
N ILE A 48 -42.14 -6.43 -61.38
CA ILE A 48 -41.24 -5.88 -62.38
C ILE A 48 -40.03 -6.80 -62.47
N THR A 49 -39.80 -7.40 -63.63
CA THR A 49 -38.63 -8.26 -63.91
C THR A 49 -37.76 -7.62 -64.98
N VAL A 50 -36.48 -7.43 -64.69
CA VAL A 50 -35.44 -7.06 -65.68
C VAL A 50 -34.54 -8.26 -65.86
N ALA A 51 -34.59 -8.88 -67.04
CA ALA A 51 -33.89 -10.14 -67.28
C ALA A 51 -32.36 -9.99 -67.24
N ASN A 52 -31.65 -11.09 -66.98
CA ASN A 52 -30.19 -11.11 -67.05
C ASN A 52 -29.71 -10.71 -68.44
N GLY A 53 -28.64 -9.89 -68.51
CA GLY A 53 -28.09 -9.36 -69.75
C GLY A 53 -28.86 -8.18 -70.36
N VAL A 54 -29.92 -7.69 -69.70
CA VAL A 54 -30.69 -6.51 -70.12
C VAL A 54 -30.23 -5.27 -69.39
N SER A 55 -30.10 -4.14 -70.08
CA SER A 55 -29.71 -2.84 -69.51
C SER A 55 -30.86 -1.81 -69.58
N LEU A 56 -31.17 -1.15 -68.46
CA LEU A 56 -31.99 0.07 -68.44
C LEU A 56 -31.06 1.27 -68.23
N THR A 57 -30.89 2.10 -69.26
CA THR A 57 -29.92 3.20 -69.26
C THR A 57 -30.61 4.55 -69.43
N ALA A 58 -30.32 5.50 -68.55
CA ALA A 58 -30.78 6.90 -68.63
C ALA A 58 -29.59 7.87 -68.58
N ASN A 59 -29.22 8.45 -69.73
CA ASN A 59 -28.05 9.34 -69.87
C ASN A 59 -28.48 10.78 -70.18
N GLY A 60 -28.34 11.69 -69.22
CA GLY A 60 -28.59 13.13 -69.38
C GLY A 60 -27.30 13.94 -69.42
N TYR A 61 -26.78 14.22 -70.63
CA TYR A 61 -25.61 15.10 -70.79
C TYR A 61 -25.97 16.52 -70.33
N GLU A 62 -25.15 17.13 -69.47
CA GLU A 62 -25.37 18.46 -68.89
C GLU A 62 -26.66 18.59 -68.02
N GLY A 63 -27.28 17.47 -67.63
CA GLY A 63 -28.57 17.45 -66.96
C GLY A 63 -28.78 16.28 -65.99
N GLN A 64 -29.90 15.56 -66.11
CA GLN A 64 -30.30 14.50 -65.18
C GLN A 64 -30.57 13.17 -65.88
N GLY A 65 -29.99 12.08 -65.37
CA GLY A 65 -30.35 10.71 -65.71
C GLY A 65 -31.17 10.07 -64.59
N GLN A 66 -32.33 9.48 -64.88
CA GLN A 66 -33.18 8.84 -63.87
C GLN A 66 -33.75 7.51 -64.34
N VAL A 67 -33.68 6.47 -63.52
CA VAL A 67 -34.42 5.21 -63.67
C VAL A 67 -35.36 5.06 -62.48
N ASN A 68 -36.66 4.97 -62.70
CA ASN A 68 -37.65 4.82 -61.63
C ASN A 68 -38.46 3.54 -61.79
N LEU A 69 -38.51 2.71 -60.76
CA LEU A 69 -39.25 1.46 -60.73
C LEU A 69 -40.27 1.53 -59.59
N TYR A 70 -41.55 1.48 -59.94
CA TYR A 70 -42.66 1.53 -58.99
C TYR A 70 -43.47 0.24 -59.12
N GLY A 71 -43.47 -0.61 -58.10
CA GLY A 71 -44.18 -1.90 -58.16
C GLY A 71 -44.15 -2.66 -56.84
N ASN A 72 -44.93 -3.74 -56.76
CA ASN A 72 -45.13 -4.53 -55.53
C ASN A 72 -44.06 -5.61 -55.29
N SER A 73 -43.25 -5.92 -56.31
CA SER A 73 -42.10 -6.81 -56.21
C SER A 73 -41.16 -6.57 -57.37
N PHE A 74 -39.86 -6.71 -57.12
CA PHE A 74 -38.83 -6.52 -58.12
C PHE A 74 -37.98 -7.78 -58.25
N ASN A 75 -37.62 -8.14 -59.48
CA ASN A 75 -36.61 -9.14 -59.78
C ASN A 75 -35.68 -8.59 -60.86
N VAL A 76 -34.62 -7.93 -60.44
CA VAL A 76 -33.64 -7.31 -61.33
C VAL A 76 -32.44 -8.22 -61.41
N ALA A 77 -32.26 -8.91 -62.54
CA ALA A 77 -31.08 -9.72 -62.83
C ALA A 77 -30.14 -9.05 -63.85
N GLY A 78 -30.62 -8.01 -64.54
CA GLY A 78 -29.88 -7.19 -65.51
C GLY A 78 -29.28 -5.91 -64.90
N ASN A 79 -28.70 -5.07 -65.76
CA ASN A 79 -28.03 -3.82 -65.36
C ASN A 79 -29.00 -2.64 -65.37
N LEU A 80 -28.86 -1.75 -64.38
CA LEU A 80 -29.56 -0.47 -64.34
C LEU A 80 -28.51 0.63 -64.26
N THR A 81 -28.50 1.55 -65.22
CA THR A 81 -27.52 2.63 -65.28
C THR A 81 -28.22 3.98 -65.40
N ALA A 82 -27.90 4.92 -64.53
CA ALA A 82 -28.26 6.32 -64.71
C ALA A 82 -27.00 7.17 -64.73
N SER A 83 -26.87 8.11 -65.66
CA SER A 83 -25.75 9.05 -65.67
C SER A 83 -26.20 10.46 -66.03
N GLY A 84 -25.57 11.46 -65.45
CA GLY A 84 -25.75 12.85 -65.87
C GLY A 84 -24.93 13.83 -65.05
N ASP A 85 -24.57 14.97 -65.63
CA ASP A 85 -23.63 15.93 -65.04
C ASP A 85 -24.06 16.45 -63.66
N ASN A 86 -25.37 16.66 -63.45
CA ASN A 86 -25.91 17.22 -62.22
C ASN A 86 -26.60 16.17 -61.33
N TYR A 87 -27.36 15.24 -61.91
CA TYR A 87 -28.08 14.23 -61.13
C TYR A 87 -28.12 12.88 -61.87
N ALA A 88 -27.79 11.81 -61.17
CA ALA A 88 -27.97 10.44 -61.64
C ALA A 88 -28.72 9.65 -60.56
N THR A 89 -29.95 9.22 -60.84
CA THR A 89 -30.81 8.60 -59.82
C THR A 89 -31.39 7.27 -60.28
N ILE A 90 -31.32 6.24 -59.45
CA ILE A 90 -32.12 5.02 -59.57
C ILE A 90 -33.05 4.94 -58.36
N ASN A 91 -34.36 4.90 -58.59
CA ASN A 91 -35.35 4.77 -57.52
C ASN A 91 -36.15 3.48 -57.66
N PHE A 92 -36.35 2.79 -56.54
CA PHE A 92 -37.31 1.71 -56.38
C PHE A 92 -38.29 2.09 -55.28
N TYR A 93 -39.58 2.11 -55.60
CA TYR A 93 -40.63 2.35 -54.63
C TYR A 93 -41.63 1.21 -54.64
N ASP A 94 -41.68 0.47 -53.54
CA ASP A 94 -42.70 -0.52 -53.24
C ASP A 94 -43.74 0.08 -52.28
N TYR A 95 -44.97 0.19 -52.77
CA TYR A 95 -46.08 0.89 -52.12
C TYR A 95 -47.15 -0.05 -51.53
N ASN A 96 -46.87 -1.35 -51.39
CA ASN A 96 -47.95 -2.30 -51.18
C ASN A 96 -48.40 -2.46 -49.71
N TYR A 97 -49.72 -2.33 -49.51
CA TYR A 97 -50.43 -2.57 -48.25
C TYR A 97 -50.85 -4.05 -48.16
N GLY A 98 -49.96 -4.95 -47.73
CA GLY A 98 -50.36 -6.26 -47.18
C GLY A 98 -50.04 -7.55 -47.96
N ALA A 99 -49.02 -7.58 -48.83
CA ALA A 99 -48.49 -8.83 -49.40
C ALA A 99 -47.01 -9.01 -49.04
N ALA A 100 -46.53 -10.26 -48.95
CA ALA A 100 -45.13 -10.57 -48.72
C ALA A 100 -44.29 -10.08 -49.92
N ASN A 101 -43.71 -8.88 -49.78
CA ASN A 101 -42.93 -8.25 -50.81
C ASN A 101 -41.55 -8.90 -50.89
N ASN A 102 -41.13 -9.30 -52.10
CA ASN A 102 -39.79 -9.79 -52.37
C ASN A 102 -39.13 -8.86 -53.39
N THR A 103 -38.24 -7.99 -52.92
CA THR A 103 -37.33 -7.25 -53.78
C THR A 103 -36.06 -8.09 -53.91
N LEU A 104 -35.83 -8.68 -55.08
CA LEU A 104 -34.60 -9.41 -55.39
C LEU A 104 -33.79 -8.65 -56.43
N ILE A 105 -32.61 -8.20 -56.05
CA ILE A 105 -31.55 -7.79 -56.98
C ILE A 105 -30.63 -8.99 -57.11
N GLY A 106 -30.75 -9.71 -58.22
CA GLY A 106 -30.04 -10.97 -58.43
C GLY A 106 -28.53 -10.76 -58.50
N SER A 107 -27.77 -11.83 -58.26
CA SER A 107 -26.30 -11.81 -58.14
C SER A 107 -25.55 -11.29 -59.36
N THR A 108 -26.20 -11.24 -60.53
CA THR A 108 -25.61 -10.73 -61.78
C THR A 108 -25.99 -9.29 -62.09
N ALA A 109 -26.90 -8.68 -61.31
CA ALA A 109 -27.34 -7.32 -61.54
C ALA A 109 -26.29 -6.31 -61.07
N ARG A 110 -26.10 -5.25 -61.86
CA ARG A 110 -25.32 -4.07 -61.48
C ARG A 110 -26.19 -2.83 -61.58
N LEU A 111 -26.36 -2.13 -60.47
CA LEU A 111 -27.01 -0.83 -60.40
C LEU A 111 -25.91 0.23 -60.30
N SER A 112 -25.84 1.13 -61.28
CA SER A 112 -24.78 2.13 -61.33
C SER A 112 -25.35 3.52 -61.58
N THR A 113 -25.03 4.49 -60.71
CA THR A 113 -25.27 5.91 -60.96
C THR A 113 -23.94 6.65 -61.09
N TRP A 114 -23.82 7.53 -62.09
CA TRP A 114 -22.64 8.38 -62.26
C TRP A 114 -23.00 9.84 -62.50
N SER A 115 -22.54 10.73 -61.62
CA SER A 115 -22.66 12.19 -61.78
C SER A 115 -21.30 12.84 -61.92
N GLU A 116 -21.12 13.82 -62.80
CA GLU A 116 -19.80 14.47 -62.97
C GLU A 116 -19.58 15.57 -61.91
N PHE A 117 -20.61 16.36 -61.63
CA PHE A 117 -20.51 17.55 -60.77
C PHE A 117 -21.51 17.58 -59.61
N GLY A 118 -22.64 16.88 -59.72
CA GLY A 118 -23.74 16.98 -58.75
C GLY A 118 -23.95 15.72 -57.90
N GLN A 119 -25.17 15.19 -57.88
CA GLN A 119 -25.59 14.10 -56.99
C GLN A 119 -25.74 12.76 -57.72
N SER A 120 -25.23 11.68 -57.12
CA SER A 120 -25.42 10.30 -57.57
C SER A 120 -26.23 9.55 -56.51
N ARG A 121 -27.40 8.99 -56.85
CA ARG A 121 -28.35 8.43 -55.89
C ARG A 121 -28.91 7.08 -56.31
N ILE A 122 -28.85 6.09 -55.42
CA ILE A 122 -29.66 4.87 -55.49
C ILE A 122 -30.59 4.86 -54.27
N HIS A 123 -31.90 4.83 -54.48
CA HIS A 123 -32.90 4.80 -53.41
C HIS A 123 -33.81 3.60 -53.60
N ILE A 124 -33.82 2.69 -52.62
CA ILE A 124 -34.66 1.51 -52.61
C ILE A 124 -35.51 1.55 -51.35
N GLN A 125 -36.82 1.69 -51.55
CA GLN A 125 -37.77 1.92 -50.47
C GLN A 125 -38.95 0.95 -50.59
N SER A 126 -39.23 0.24 -49.49
CA SER A 126 -40.35 -0.67 -49.35
C SER A 126 -41.14 -0.32 -48.09
N TYR A 127 -42.38 0.17 -48.29
CA TYR A 127 -43.28 0.54 -47.21
C TYR A 127 -44.36 -0.52 -47.01
N THR A 128 -44.58 -0.92 -45.76
CA THR A 128 -45.74 -1.69 -45.31
C THR A 128 -46.42 -0.94 -44.16
N SER A 129 -47.62 -0.40 -44.39
CA SER A 129 -48.31 0.36 -43.33
C SER A 129 -48.92 -0.52 -42.22
N SER A 130 -48.77 -1.85 -42.28
CA SER A 130 -49.36 -2.77 -41.31
C SER A 130 -48.33 -3.81 -40.90
N GLN A 131 -48.07 -3.90 -39.59
CA GLN A 131 -47.13 -4.82 -38.93
C GLN A 131 -47.38 -6.33 -39.17
N ALA A 132 -48.27 -6.72 -40.09
CA ALA A 132 -48.79 -8.08 -40.16
C ALA A 132 -47.99 -9.04 -41.06
N LEU A 133 -47.14 -8.58 -41.99
CA LEU A 133 -46.35 -9.44 -42.88
C LEU A 133 -45.01 -8.78 -43.25
N PRO A 134 -43.88 -9.15 -42.63
CA PRO A 134 -42.58 -8.58 -42.96
C PRO A 134 -42.14 -8.99 -44.38
N GLY A 135 -41.88 -8.01 -45.25
CA GLY A 135 -41.30 -8.23 -46.58
C GLY A 135 -39.82 -8.61 -46.50
N THR A 136 -39.29 -9.26 -47.53
CA THR A 136 -37.85 -9.54 -47.67
C THR A 136 -37.25 -8.75 -48.84
N MET A 137 -36.23 -7.95 -48.56
CA MET A 137 -35.38 -7.33 -49.57
C MET A 137 -34.05 -8.06 -49.60
N THR A 138 -33.68 -8.64 -50.74
CA THR A 138 -32.39 -9.32 -50.91
C THR A 138 -31.62 -8.69 -52.07
N ILE A 139 -30.38 -8.35 -51.78
CA ILE A 139 -29.45 -7.67 -52.66
C ILE A 139 -28.23 -8.56 -52.83
N ASP A 140 -28.22 -9.36 -53.88
CA ASP A 140 -27.10 -10.25 -54.20
C ASP A 140 -26.13 -9.62 -55.23
N GLY A 141 -26.58 -8.59 -55.98
CA GLY A 141 -25.80 -7.90 -57.01
C GLY A 141 -25.01 -6.68 -56.52
N THR A 142 -24.30 -6.00 -57.43
CA THR A 142 -23.46 -4.83 -57.12
C THR A 142 -24.23 -3.51 -57.25
N LEU A 143 -24.09 -2.61 -56.27
CA LEU A 143 -24.63 -1.25 -56.30
C LEU A 143 -23.49 -0.24 -56.22
N GLU A 144 -23.43 0.67 -57.17
CA GLU A 144 -22.38 1.67 -57.28
C GLU A 144 -23.00 3.06 -57.50
N ALA A 145 -22.94 3.94 -56.50
CA ALA A 145 -23.26 5.35 -56.65
C ALA A 145 -21.96 6.15 -56.70
N GLY A 146 -21.50 6.50 -57.91
CA GLY A 146 -20.22 7.18 -58.13
C GLY A 146 -20.37 8.61 -58.64
N GLY A 147 -19.34 9.42 -58.41
CA GLY A 147 -19.15 10.71 -59.06
C GLY A 147 -19.75 11.93 -58.32
N GLY A 148 -19.35 13.13 -58.73
CA GLY A 148 -19.86 14.40 -58.20
C GLY A 148 -19.50 14.67 -56.73
N THR A 149 -20.14 15.69 -56.15
CA THR A 149 -19.89 16.14 -54.77
C THR A 149 -20.73 15.39 -53.74
N TYR A 150 -21.73 14.61 -54.14
CA TYR A 150 -22.62 13.90 -53.22
C TYR A 150 -23.08 12.56 -53.82
N SER A 151 -22.63 11.46 -53.24
CA SER A 151 -23.00 10.10 -53.63
C SER A 151 -23.75 9.41 -52.50
N TYR A 152 -24.87 8.77 -52.83
CA TYR A 152 -25.82 8.34 -51.82
C TYR A 152 -26.55 7.04 -52.17
N ILE A 153 -26.53 6.06 -51.28
CA ILE A 153 -27.32 4.82 -51.38
C ILE A 153 -28.24 4.71 -50.16
N GLN A 154 -29.54 4.50 -50.38
CA GLN A 154 -30.53 4.34 -49.32
C GLN A 154 -31.32 3.06 -49.48
N PHE A 155 -31.39 2.29 -48.41
CA PHE A 155 -32.32 1.18 -48.27
C PHE A 155 -33.29 1.50 -47.14
N GLN A 156 -34.58 1.31 -47.40
CA GLN A 156 -35.60 1.37 -46.37
C GLN A 156 -36.54 0.18 -46.56
N ASN A 157 -36.62 -0.69 -45.56
CA ASN A 157 -37.44 -1.89 -45.57
C ASN A 157 -38.08 -2.11 -44.19
N ASP A 158 -39.35 -2.47 -44.13
CA ASP A 158 -40.07 -2.76 -42.89
C ASP A 158 -39.97 -4.25 -42.46
N GLY A 159 -39.11 -5.03 -43.13
CA GLY A 159 -38.89 -6.46 -42.85
C GLY A 159 -37.42 -6.88 -43.01
N LEU A 160 -37.17 -8.12 -43.44
CA LEU A 160 -35.81 -8.68 -43.58
C LEU A 160 -35.03 -8.00 -44.73
N LEU A 161 -33.93 -7.32 -44.44
CA LEU A 161 -33.00 -6.78 -45.46
C LEU A 161 -31.71 -7.61 -45.49
N ASN A 162 -31.48 -8.35 -46.57
CA ASN A 162 -30.25 -9.10 -46.83
C ASN A 162 -29.39 -8.37 -47.87
N VAL A 163 -28.23 -7.86 -47.46
CA VAL A 163 -27.20 -7.28 -48.34
C VAL A 163 -26.06 -8.29 -48.48
N ARG A 164 -26.04 -9.05 -49.58
CA ARG A 164 -25.01 -10.06 -49.87
C ARG A 164 -24.02 -9.64 -50.95
N GLY A 165 -24.45 -8.77 -51.86
CA GLY A 165 -23.59 -8.17 -52.89
C GLY A 165 -22.83 -6.95 -52.39
N ASP A 166 -21.97 -6.41 -53.25
CA ASP A 166 -21.16 -5.23 -52.95
C ASP A 166 -21.97 -3.94 -53.08
N VAL A 167 -21.89 -3.07 -52.07
CA VAL A 167 -22.52 -1.75 -52.05
C VAL A 167 -21.43 -0.70 -51.93
N HIS A 168 -21.28 0.15 -52.94
CA HIS A 168 -20.21 1.14 -53.02
C HIS A 168 -20.77 2.53 -53.33
N ALA A 169 -20.58 3.49 -52.43
CA ALA A 169 -20.84 4.90 -52.67
C ALA A 169 -19.51 5.67 -52.74
N GLN A 170 -19.21 6.32 -53.86
CA GLN A 170 -17.98 7.07 -54.07
C GLN A 170 -18.29 8.51 -54.48
N ALA A 171 -17.86 9.49 -53.67
CA ALA A 171 -17.96 10.91 -54.00
C ALA A 171 -16.60 11.45 -54.43
N LEU A 172 -16.52 12.06 -55.61
CA LEU A 172 -15.28 12.63 -56.14
C LEU A 172 -15.09 14.04 -55.56
N GLY A 173 -14.18 14.16 -54.59
CA GLY A 173 -13.74 15.43 -54.04
C GLY A 173 -12.22 15.51 -54.02
N THR A 174 -11.66 16.72 -54.19
CA THR A 174 -10.30 16.96 -53.68
C THR A 174 -10.32 16.77 -52.15
N PRO A 175 -9.20 16.41 -51.50
CA PRO A 175 -9.17 16.26 -50.03
C PRO A 175 -9.71 17.49 -49.27
N SER A 176 -9.67 18.67 -49.89
CA SER A 176 -10.18 19.95 -49.38
C SER A 176 -11.63 20.31 -49.76
N SER A 177 -12.31 19.53 -50.61
CA SER A 177 -13.68 19.81 -51.06
C SER A 177 -14.67 18.73 -50.62
N ALA A 178 -15.90 19.15 -50.35
CA ALA A 178 -16.92 18.45 -49.60
C ALA A 178 -17.60 17.31 -50.39
N GLY A 179 -16.84 16.38 -50.94
CA GLY A 179 -17.38 15.15 -51.51
C GLY A 179 -18.00 14.30 -50.38
N TYR A 180 -19.32 14.14 -50.35
CA TYR A 180 -20.00 13.34 -49.32
C TYR A 180 -20.48 12.01 -49.92
N ALA A 181 -19.95 10.89 -49.41
CA ALA A 181 -20.45 9.55 -49.70
C ALA A 181 -21.29 9.03 -48.53
N GLN A 182 -22.53 8.63 -48.77
CA GLN A 182 -23.47 8.20 -47.73
C GLN A 182 -24.15 6.87 -48.09
N ILE A 183 -24.27 5.97 -47.13
CA ILE A 183 -25.07 4.74 -47.25
C ILE A 183 -25.97 4.66 -46.01
N TYR A 184 -27.30 4.71 -46.16
CA TYR A 184 -28.21 4.40 -45.05
C TYR A 184 -28.97 3.10 -45.30
N MET A 185 -29.05 2.25 -44.28
CA MET A 185 -29.79 0.99 -44.27
C MET A 185 -30.80 1.03 -43.12
N TYR A 186 -32.07 1.31 -43.43
CA TYR A 186 -33.15 1.37 -42.45
C TYR A 186 -34.00 0.09 -42.49
N GLY A 187 -34.02 -0.65 -41.38
CA GLY A 187 -34.88 -1.81 -41.12
C GLY A 187 -35.99 -1.47 -40.12
N TYR A 188 -37.19 -1.09 -40.56
CA TYR A 188 -38.32 -0.75 -39.68
C TYR A 188 -39.13 -2.01 -39.32
N GLY A 189 -38.64 -2.89 -38.44
CA GLY A 189 -39.41 -4.07 -38.01
C GLY A 189 -38.95 -5.42 -38.61
N GLY A 190 -37.71 -5.53 -39.09
CA GLY A 190 -37.11 -6.83 -39.41
C GLY A 190 -35.59 -6.87 -39.31
N THR A 191 -35.01 -8.06 -39.46
CA THR A 191 -33.56 -8.30 -39.39
C THR A 191 -32.80 -7.66 -40.56
N LEU A 192 -31.66 -7.03 -40.29
CA LEU A 192 -30.69 -6.55 -41.26
C LEU A 192 -29.47 -7.50 -41.30
N ASN A 193 -29.29 -8.24 -42.39
CA ASN A 193 -28.14 -9.11 -42.60
C ASN A 193 -27.20 -8.52 -43.67
N ILE A 194 -25.96 -8.22 -43.30
CA ILE A 194 -24.91 -7.69 -44.19
C ILE A 194 -23.80 -8.75 -44.29
N SER A 195 -23.65 -9.35 -45.45
CA SER A 195 -22.61 -10.36 -45.74
C SER A 195 -21.70 -10.00 -46.91
N GLY A 196 -22.09 -9.00 -47.73
CA GLY A 196 -21.25 -8.41 -48.78
C GLY A 196 -20.32 -7.31 -48.27
N ASN A 197 -19.61 -6.64 -49.18
CA ASN A 197 -18.77 -5.49 -48.84
C ASN A 197 -19.57 -4.19 -48.97
N VAL A 198 -19.58 -3.37 -47.94
CA VAL A 198 -20.21 -2.04 -47.94
C VAL A 198 -19.12 -0.97 -47.80
N LEU A 199 -18.91 -0.18 -48.86
CA LEU A 199 -17.86 0.84 -48.93
C LEU A 199 -18.46 2.23 -49.20
N ALA A 200 -18.14 3.21 -48.37
CA ALA A 200 -18.36 4.63 -48.65
C ALA A 200 -17.00 5.35 -48.74
N GLU A 201 -16.70 6.00 -49.85
CA GLU A 201 -15.43 6.69 -50.11
C GLU A 201 -15.64 8.15 -50.54
N GLY A 202 -14.98 9.12 -49.91
CA GLY A 202 -15.07 10.52 -50.34
C GLY A 202 -14.27 11.53 -49.50
N GLY A 203 -14.65 12.81 -49.57
CA GLY A 203 -14.18 13.84 -48.63
C GLY A 203 -14.76 13.65 -47.22
N SER A 204 -16.00 13.16 -47.15
CA SER A 204 -16.71 12.74 -45.94
C SER A 204 -17.50 11.46 -46.27
N ALA A 205 -17.23 10.36 -45.58
CA ALA A 205 -17.90 9.07 -45.76
C ALA A 205 -18.76 8.72 -44.53
N ASN A 206 -20.00 8.30 -44.75
CA ASN A 206 -20.93 7.94 -43.68
C ASN A 206 -21.71 6.68 -44.06
N ILE A 207 -21.70 5.66 -43.19
CA ILE A 207 -22.57 4.49 -43.30
C ILE A 207 -23.43 4.45 -42.02
N GLN A 208 -24.75 4.39 -42.15
CA GLN A 208 -25.61 4.18 -40.99
C GLN A 208 -26.54 2.99 -41.22
N THR A 209 -26.62 2.16 -40.20
CA THR A 209 -27.66 1.13 -40.05
C THR A 209 -28.59 1.59 -38.95
N TRP A 210 -29.89 1.41 -39.18
CA TRP A 210 -30.91 1.79 -38.22
C TRP A 210 -31.98 0.72 -38.20
N ASN A 211 -32.29 0.25 -36.99
CA ASN A 211 -33.28 -0.77 -36.72
C ASN A 211 -34.43 -0.16 -35.90
N GLY A 212 -35.66 -0.39 -36.36
CA GLY A 212 -36.87 0.17 -35.76
C GLY A 212 -37.55 -0.77 -34.78
N THR A 213 -38.77 -0.42 -34.35
CA THR A 213 -39.57 -1.16 -33.37
C THR A 213 -39.83 -2.62 -33.77
N GLY A 214 -39.55 -3.60 -32.89
CA GLY A 214 -39.92 -5.03 -33.01
C GLY A 214 -38.72 -5.98 -32.84
N SER A 215 -38.95 -7.29 -32.72
CA SER A 215 -37.87 -8.30 -32.58
C SER A 215 -36.98 -8.38 -33.82
N ASN A 216 -35.88 -7.64 -33.82
CA ASN A 216 -35.02 -7.39 -34.97
C ASN A 216 -33.55 -7.60 -34.60
N ALA A 217 -32.69 -7.83 -35.59
CA ALA A 217 -31.27 -8.00 -35.35
C ALA A 217 -30.46 -7.36 -36.47
N ILE A 218 -29.29 -6.79 -36.16
CA ILE A 218 -28.31 -6.33 -37.13
C ILE A 218 -27.16 -7.32 -37.16
N ASN A 219 -27.07 -8.16 -38.19
CA ASN A 219 -26.02 -9.15 -38.34
C ASN A 219 -25.04 -8.73 -39.45
N VAL A 220 -23.79 -8.43 -39.09
CA VAL A 220 -22.71 -8.14 -40.05
C VAL A 220 -21.72 -9.29 -40.05
N THR A 221 -21.56 -9.95 -41.19
CA THR A 221 -20.57 -11.02 -41.41
C THR A 221 -19.56 -10.69 -42.51
N GLY A 222 -19.88 -9.68 -43.34
CA GLY A 222 -19.01 -9.12 -44.39
C GLY A 222 -18.18 -7.92 -43.90
N SER A 223 -17.66 -7.13 -44.84
CA SER A 223 -16.87 -5.93 -44.52
C SER A 223 -17.70 -4.64 -44.65
N MET A 224 -17.50 -3.70 -43.74
CA MET A 224 -18.06 -2.36 -43.80
C MET A 224 -16.94 -1.34 -43.63
N ARG A 225 -16.74 -0.45 -44.59
CA ARG A 225 -15.66 0.54 -44.59
C ARG A 225 -16.16 1.92 -44.99
N ALA A 226 -15.94 2.92 -44.15
CA ALA A 226 -16.06 4.33 -44.51
C ALA A 226 -14.67 4.93 -44.61
N GLU A 227 -14.33 5.52 -45.75
CA GLU A 227 -13.03 6.13 -46.02
C GLU A 227 -13.22 7.58 -46.45
N GLY A 228 -12.77 8.52 -45.61
CA GLY A 228 -13.08 9.93 -45.79
C GLY A 228 -11.90 10.84 -45.48
N ALA A 229 -11.56 11.80 -46.36
CA ALA A 229 -10.47 12.73 -46.07
C ALA A 229 -10.69 13.50 -44.75
N ASN A 230 -11.87 14.08 -44.55
CA ASN A 230 -12.23 14.90 -43.38
C ASN A 230 -13.05 14.14 -42.32
N TYR A 231 -13.93 13.23 -42.75
CA TYR A 231 -14.81 12.49 -41.85
C TYR A 231 -15.05 11.08 -42.39
N ALA A 232 -14.91 10.07 -41.53
CA ALA A 232 -15.36 8.70 -41.79
C ALA A 232 -16.24 8.25 -40.61
N GLN A 233 -17.48 7.86 -40.87
CA GLN A 233 -18.46 7.55 -39.83
C GLN A 233 -19.19 6.25 -40.13
N LEU A 234 -19.28 5.37 -39.13
CA LEU A 234 -20.16 4.21 -39.14
C LEU A 234 -21.06 4.27 -37.91
N TYR A 235 -22.36 4.16 -38.12
CA TYR A 235 -23.36 4.16 -37.05
C TYR A 235 -24.23 2.91 -37.12
N PHE A 236 -24.40 2.26 -35.97
CA PHE A 236 -25.32 1.15 -35.76
C PHE A 236 -26.32 1.57 -34.69
N TYR A 237 -27.56 1.82 -35.09
CA TYR A 237 -28.63 2.25 -34.20
C TYR A 237 -29.68 1.15 -34.06
N ASP A 238 -29.94 0.75 -32.83
CA ASP A 238 -31.15 0.05 -32.41
C ASP A 238 -31.88 0.89 -31.36
N TYR A 239 -33.09 1.35 -31.66
CA TYR A 239 -33.73 2.44 -30.90
C TYR A 239 -35.02 2.00 -30.16
N TYR A 240 -35.44 0.74 -30.23
CA TYR A 240 -36.77 0.34 -29.71
C TYR A 240 -36.93 -1.11 -29.21
N GLY A 241 -36.36 -1.42 -28.03
CA GLY A 241 -36.95 -2.25 -26.96
C GLY A 241 -37.43 -3.69 -27.24
N GLY A 242 -36.99 -4.35 -28.33
CA GLY A 242 -37.16 -5.80 -28.49
C GLY A 242 -36.01 -6.58 -27.82
N ALA A 243 -36.10 -7.92 -27.82
CA ALA A 243 -34.96 -8.79 -27.56
C ALA A 243 -34.05 -8.78 -28.80
N ASP A 244 -33.45 -7.62 -29.05
CA ASP A 244 -32.80 -7.29 -30.30
C ASP A 244 -31.29 -7.48 -30.15
N ASP A 245 -30.67 -8.05 -31.18
CA ASP A 245 -29.26 -8.40 -31.16
C ASP A 245 -28.50 -7.67 -32.27
N ILE A 246 -27.48 -6.90 -31.92
CA ILE A 246 -26.46 -6.46 -32.87
C ILE A 246 -25.32 -7.47 -32.80
N THR A 247 -25.04 -8.16 -33.91
CA THR A 247 -23.96 -9.14 -34.01
C THR A 247 -22.99 -8.75 -35.13
N ILE A 248 -21.74 -8.46 -34.78
CA ILE A 248 -20.62 -8.34 -35.71
C ILE A 248 -19.85 -9.66 -35.67
N GLY A 249 -20.06 -10.52 -36.65
CA GLY A 249 -19.48 -11.87 -36.69
C GLY A 249 -17.95 -11.86 -36.81
N SER A 250 -17.31 -12.97 -36.41
CA SER A 250 -15.85 -13.11 -36.31
C SER A 250 -15.06 -12.90 -37.59
N THR A 251 -15.69 -13.01 -38.76
CA THR A 251 -15.08 -12.74 -40.06
C THR A 251 -15.31 -11.32 -40.56
N ALA A 252 -16.13 -10.53 -39.86
CA ALA A 252 -16.46 -9.18 -40.27
C ALA A 252 -15.30 -8.22 -39.98
N THR A 253 -15.24 -7.13 -40.75
CA THR A 253 -14.31 -6.03 -40.53
C THR A 253 -15.07 -4.72 -40.66
N VAL A 254 -15.06 -3.90 -39.60
CA VAL A 254 -15.78 -2.62 -39.53
C VAL A 254 -14.74 -1.51 -39.38
N GLN A 255 -14.54 -0.70 -40.43
CA GLN A 255 -13.44 0.25 -40.53
C GLN A 255 -13.93 1.68 -40.82
N ALA A 256 -13.54 2.64 -39.98
CA ALA A 256 -13.63 4.07 -40.28
C ALA A 256 -12.22 4.63 -40.47
N VAL A 257 -11.87 5.08 -41.67
CA VAL A 257 -10.53 5.59 -41.99
C VAL A 257 -10.60 7.04 -42.44
N SER A 258 -9.89 7.94 -41.74
CA SER A 258 -9.77 9.34 -42.11
C SER A 258 -8.32 9.83 -42.17
N SER A 259 -7.95 10.46 -43.30
CA SER A 259 -6.56 10.88 -43.56
C SER A 259 -6.23 12.29 -43.09
N LEU A 260 -7.22 13.16 -42.87
CA LEU A 260 -7.05 14.54 -42.41
C LEU A 260 -7.91 14.91 -41.20
N GLY A 261 -8.99 14.17 -40.94
CA GLY A 261 -9.94 14.53 -39.90
C GLY A 261 -10.33 13.35 -39.00
N ASN A 262 -11.64 13.14 -38.86
CA ASN A 262 -12.19 12.34 -37.77
C ASN A 262 -12.74 10.99 -38.25
N ALA A 263 -12.38 9.91 -37.57
CA ALA A 263 -12.96 8.58 -37.74
C ALA A 263 -13.87 8.24 -36.54
N TYR A 264 -15.12 7.85 -36.80
CA TYR A 264 -16.11 7.50 -35.79
C TYR A 264 -16.75 6.15 -36.10
N ILE A 265 -16.85 5.28 -35.11
CA ILE A 265 -17.71 4.10 -35.13
C ILE A 265 -18.57 4.17 -33.88
N SER A 266 -19.90 4.13 -34.03
CA SER A 266 -20.79 4.09 -32.89
C SER A 266 -21.81 2.96 -32.97
N PHE A 267 -21.97 2.24 -31.86
CA PHE A 267 -23.04 1.28 -31.62
C PHE A 267 -23.93 1.87 -30.53
N TYR A 268 -25.20 2.06 -30.83
CA TYR A 268 -26.21 2.53 -29.89
C TYR A 268 -27.35 1.52 -29.89
N ASP A 269 -27.49 0.79 -28.81
CA ASP A 269 -28.66 -0.03 -28.51
C ASP A 269 -29.30 0.52 -27.22
N TYR A 270 -30.48 1.12 -27.39
CA TYR A 270 -31.29 1.62 -26.28
C TYR A 270 -32.56 0.79 -26.16
N SER A 271 -32.56 -0.16 -25.23
CA SER A 271 -33.82 -0.74 -24.74
C SER A 271 -34.46 0.21 -23.74
N SER A 272 -35.76 0.48 -23.93
CA SER A 272 -36.55 1.29 -22.98
C SER A 272 -37.33 0.44 -21.99
N THR A 273 -37.26 -0.89 -22.13
CA THR A 273 -38.03 -1.85 -21.35
C THR A 273 -37.10 -2.84 -20.67
N ALA A 274 -37.01 -2.76 -19.34
CA ALA A 274 -36.14 -3.59 -18.51
C ALA A 274 -36.40 -5.10 -18.59
N ASP A 275 -37.52 -5.53 -19.19
CA ASP A 275 -37.99 -6.93 -19.13
C ASP A 275 -37.37 -7.86 -20.19
N LEU A 276 -36.68 -7.33 -21.21
CA LEU A 276 -36.03 -8.12 -22.27
C LEU A 276 -34.67 -7.49 -22.65
N PRO A 277 -33.58 -7.80 -21.92
CA PRO A 277 -32.26 -7.29 -22.28
C PRO A 277 -31.82 -7.91 -23.61
N GLY A 278 -31.52 -7.06 -24.60
CA GLY A 278 -30.89 -7.47 -25.86
C GLY A 278 -29.43 -7.86 -25.67
N SER A 279 -28.78 -8.37 -26.72
CA SER A 279 -27.35 -8.65 -26.71
C SER A 279 -26.57 -7.97 -27.83
N LEU A 280 -25.46 -7.31 -27.50
CA LEU A 280 -24.50 -6.77 -28.46
C LEU A 280 -23.26 -7.66 -28.45
N THR A 281 -23.04 -8.40 -29.54
CA THR A 281 -21.88 -9.29 -29.70
C THR A 281 -20.94 -8.75 -30.78
N LEU A 282 -19.69 -8.45 -30.41
CA LEU A 282 -18.63 -7.96 -31.30
C LEU A 282 -17.49 -8.98 -31.39
N ASP A 283 -17.50 -9.81 -32.45
CA ASP A 283 -16.50 -10.86 -32.70
C ASP A 283 -15.50 -10.49 -33.81
N GLY A 284 -15.83 -9.56 -34.72
CA GLY A 284 -14.99 -9.14 -35.86
C GLY A 284 -14.15 -7.88 -35.58
N LEU A 285 -13.08 -7.62 -36.34
CA LEU A 285 -12.19 -6.46 -36.11
C LEU A 285 -12.94 -5.12 -36.27
N ILE A 286 -12.82 -4.22 -35.29
CA ILE A 286 -13.41 -2.88 -35.33
C ILE A 286 -12.29 -1.83 -35.18
N GLU A 287 -12.11 -1.02 -36.21
CA GLU A 287 -10.99 -0.10 -36.31
C GLU A 287 -11.44 1.30 -36.75
N ALA A 288 -11.14 2.31 -35.92
CA ALA A 288 -11.28 3.72 -36.26
C ALA A 288 -9.88 4.36 -36.33
N THR A 289 -9.43 4.70 -37.53
CA THR A 289 -8.09 5.26 -37.75
C THR A 289 -8.22 6.65 -38.38
N GLY A 290 -7.85 7.69 -37.63
CA GLY A 290 -8.00 9.10 -38.01
C GLY A 290 -6.69 9.87 -37.94
N ALA A 291 -6.60 11.03 -38.59
CA ALA A 291 -5.46 11.92 -38.40
C ALA A 291 -5.61 12.73 -37.10
N THR A 292 -6.75 13.37 -36.89
CA THR A 292 -6.95 14.23 -35.70
C THR A 292 -7.74 13.55 -34.59
N TYR A 293 -8.70 12.71 -34.97
CA TYR A 293 -9.62 12.16 -33.98
C TYR A 293 -10.08 10.77 -34.40
N ALA A 294 -9.98 9.80 -33.51
CA ALA A 294 -10.51 8.45 -33.67
C ALA A 294 -11.40 8.12 -32.47
N ASN A 295 -12.61 7.63 -32.71
CA ASN A 295 -13.54 7.30 -31.63
C ASN A 295 -14.38 6.08 -31.95
N ILE A 296 -14.35 5.11 -31.04
CA ILE A 296 -15.29 3.99 -30.99
C ILE A 296 -16.19 4.21 -29.77
N ASN A 297 -17.50 4.34 -29.98
CA ASN A 297 -18.47 4.54 -28.90
C ASN A 297 -19.52 3.43 -28.91
N ILE A 298 -19.51 2.58 -27.89
CA ILE A 298 -20.44 1.48 -27.71
C ILE A 298 -21.35 1.80 -26.53
N GLN A 299 -22.66 1.81 -26.76
CA GLN A 299 -23.68 1.96 -25.73
C GLN A 299 -24.72 0.86 -25.91
N HIS A 300 -24.89 0.02 -24.90
CA HIS A 300 -25.77 -1.15 -24.93
C HIS A 300 -26.55 -1.28 -23.63
N ASP A 301 -27.81 -1.73 -23.70
CA ASP A 301 -28.62 -2.10 -22.54
C ASP A 301 -28.87 -3.62 -22.54
N GLY A 302 -28.25 -4.35 -21.62
CA GLY A 302 -28.32 -5.81 -21.54
C GLY A 302 -26.96 -6.51 -21.54
N LEU A 303 -26.86 -7.64 -22.26
CA LEU A 303 -25.62 -8.42 -22.38
C LEU A 303 -24.70 -7.81 -23.45
N LEU A 304 -23.54 -7.28 -23.05
CA LEU A 304 -22.52 -6.77 -23.96
C LEU A 304 -21.33 -7.74 -24.00
N GLU A 305 -21.06 -8.34 -25.16
CA GLU A 305 -19.92 -9.24 -25.39
C GLU A 305 -18.95 -8.68 -26.44
N ILE A 306 -17.77 -8.25 -26.01
CA ILE A 306 -16.68 -7.78 -26.88
C ILE A 306 -15.61 -8.87 -26.90
N ARG A 307 -15.57 -9.66 -27.97
CA ARG A 307 -14.62 -10.77 -28.15
C ARG A 307 -13.51 -10.48 -29.16
N THR A 308 -13.48 -9.25 -29.65
CA THR A 308 -12.60 -8.78 -30.72
C THR A 308 -11.76 -7.59 -30.30
N ASP A 309 -10.74 -7.28 -31.10
CA ASP A 309 -9.93 -6.10 -30.91
C ASP A 309 -10.69 -4.83 -31.35
N LEU A 310 -10.72 -3.84 -30.46
CA LEU A 310 -11.20 -2.48 -30.73
C LEU A 310 -9.99 -1.57 -30.84
N VAL A 311 -9.75 -0.99 -32.01
CA VAL A 311 -8.57 -0.14 -32.26
C VAL A 311 -9.01 1.26 -32.66
N ALA A 312 -8.76 2.24 -31.80
CA ALA A 312 -8.87 3.66 -32.13
C ALA A 312 -7.46 4.26 -32.23
N GLU A 313 -7.04 4.69 -33.41
CA GLU A 313 -5.72 5.27 -33.64
C GLU A 313 -5.82 6.67 -34.27
N ALA A 314 -5.25 7.67 -33.61
CA ALA A 314 -5.21 9.05 -34.09
C ALA A 314 -3.76 9.51 -34.34
N LEU A 315 -3.40 9.72 -35.61
CA LEU A 315 -2.05 10.09 -36.06
C LEU A 315 -1.72 11.56 -35.74
N GLY A 316 -1.03 11.83 -34.63
CA GLY A 316 -0.53 13.16 -34.29
C GLY A 316 0.94 13.13 -33.88
N THR A 317 1.66 14.23 -34.09
CA THR A 317 2.90 14.47 -33.34
C THR A 317 2.54 14.84 -31.89
N PRO A 318 3.45 14.68 -30.91
CA PRO A 318 3.20 15.00 -29.50
C PRO A 318 2.70 16.42 -29.20
N SER A 319 2.86 17.32 -30.17
CA SER A 319 2.49 18.75 -30.12
C SER A 319 1.18 19.10 -30.85
N PHE A 320 0.53 18.18 -31.56
CA PHE A 320 -0.67 18.46 -32.37
C PHE A 320 -1.83 17.48 -32.08
N ALA A 321 -3.04 17.93 -32.41
CA ALA A 321 -4.34 17.39 -31.99
C ALA A 321 -4.68 16.00 -32.57
N GLY A 322 -4.01 14.94 -32.10
CA GLY A 322 -4.41 13.54 -32.30
C GLY A 322 -5.05 12.97 -31.02
N SER A 323 -6.36 12.77 -30.99
CA SER A 323 -7.04 12.16 -29.85
C SER A 323 -7.77 10.87 -30.23
N ALA A 324 -7.50 9.78 -29.52
CA ALA A 324 -8.17 8.50 -29.69
C ALA A 324 -9.00 8.16 -28.44
N TYR A 325 -10.25 7.74 -28.65
CA TYR A 325 -11.19 7.36 -27.60
C TYR A 325 -11.83 6.01 -27.91
N VAL A 326 -11.92 5.15 -26.92
CA VAL A 326 -12.84 4.01 -26.93
C VAL A 326 -13.72 4.12 -25.69
N ASN A 327 -15.02 4.33 -25.89
CA ASN A 327 -16.01 4.43 -24.81
C ASN A 327 -16.95 3.23 -24.91
N ILE A 328 -17.02 2.45 -23.85
CA ILE A 328 -17.84 1.24 -23.75
C ILE A 328 -18.79 1.46 -22.58
N THR A 329 -20.10 1.46 -22.84
CA THR A 329 -21.12 1.73 -21.84
C THR A 329 -22.14 0.60 -21.89
N GLY A 330 -22.15 -0.25 -20.87
CA GLY A 330 -23.16 -1.30 -20.70
C GLY A 330 -24.13 -0.92 -19.58
N TYR A 331 -25.41 -0.79 -19.90
CA TYR A 331 -26.51 -0.60 -18.96
C TYR A 331 -27.18 -1.95 -18.65
N ASN A 332 -27.72 -2.10 -17.44
CA ASN A 332 -28.55 -3.23 -16.98
C ASN A 332 -28.18 -4.64 -17.51
N GLY A 333 -27.03 -5.20 -17.11
CA GLY A 333 -26.70 -6.56 -17.52
C GLY A 333 -25.26 -7.00 -17.23
N THR A 334 -24.70 -7.82 -18.11
CA THR A 334 -23.31 -8.28 -18.00
C THR A 334 -22.50 -7.70 -19.14
N THR A 335 -21.37 -7.08 -18.82
CA THR A 335 -20.40 -6.56 -19.80
C THR A 335 -19.15 -7.43 -19.79
N ASN A 336 -18.94 -8.22 -20.84
CA ASN A 336 -17.77 -9.08 -21.01
C ASN A 336 -16.83 -8.48 -22.07
N ILE A 337 -15.61 -8.10 -21.67
CA ILE A 337 -14.57 -7.59 -22.55
C ILE A 337 -13.41 -8.59 -22.58
N SER A 338 -13.32 -9.37 -23.65
CA SER A 338 -12.30 -10.41 -23.84
C SER A 338 -11.31 -10.13 -24.97
N GLY A 339 -11.68 -9.28 -25.93
CA GLY A 339 -10.72 -8.76 -26.92
C GLY A 339 -9.91 -7.57 -26.40
N ASN A 340 -8.86 -7.18 -27.13
CA ASN A 340 -8.01 -6.05 -26.73
C ASN A 340 -8.63 -4.72 -27.13
N VAL A 341 -8.64 -3.75 -26.22
CA VAL A 341 -9.09 -2.39 -26.49
C VAL A 341 -7.89 -1.46 -26.48
N LEU A 342 -7.60 -0.85 -27.63
CA LEU A 342 -6.48 0.07 -27.81
C LEU A 342 -6.98 1.45 -28.24
N ALA A 343 -6.62 2.48 -27.48
CA ALA A 343 -6.77 3.88 -27.85
C ALA A 343 -5.41 4.57 -27.90
N ARG A 344 -4.88 4.81 -29.11
CA ARG A 344 -3.58 5.46 -29.32
C ARG A 344 -3.76 6.83 -29.98
N GLY A 345 -3.42 7.90 -29.28
CA GLY A 345 -3.47 9.25 -29.84
C GLY A 345 -2.15 10.01 -29.70
N GLY A 346 -1.79 10.80 -30.72
CA GLY A 346 -0.59 11.66 -30.65
C GLY A 346 -0.59 12.66 -29.48
N TYR A 347 -1.76 13.13 -29.05
CA TYR A 347 -1.97 13.99 -27.88
C TYR A 347 -2.65 13.26 -26.74
N ARG A 348 -3.78 12.58 -27.00
CA ARG A 348 -4.60 11.92 -25.98
C ARG A 348 -5.04 10.51 -26.39
N GLY A 349 -4.75 9.52 -25.57
CA GLY A 349 -5.33 8.17 -25.67
C GLY A 349 -6.28 7.93 -24.50
N GLN A 350 -7.48 7.43 -24.75
CA GLN A 350 -8.44 7.16 -23.68
C GLN A 350 -9.29 5.92 -23.93
N VAL A 351 -9.35 5.04 -22.93
CA VAL A 351 -10.31 3.93 -22.87
C VAL A 351 -11.22 4.16 -21.66
N GLN A 352 -12.53 4.17 -21.87
CA GLN A 352 -13.52 4.23 -20.80
C GLN A 352 -14.44 3.01 -20.90
N ALA A 353 -14.61 2.29 -19.80
CA ALA A 353 -15.64 1.28 -19.64
C ALA A 353 -16.58 1.74 -18.53
N TYR A 354 -17.88 1.77 -18.80
CA TYR A 354 -18.92 2.21 -17.88
C TYR A 354 -19.95 1.09 -17.73
N HIS A 355 -20.22 0.70 -16.49
CA HIS A 355 -21.33 -0.15 -16.12
C HIS A 355 -22.41 0.70 -15.45
N GLY A 356 -23.61 0.70 -16.03
CA GLY A 356 -24.73 1.53 -15.59
C GLY A 356 -25.50 0.96 -14.40
N SER A 357 -26.52 1.72 -13.99
CA SER A 357 -27.35 1.45 -12.82
C SER A 357 -28.20 0.20 -12.99
N GLY A 358 -27.78 -0.92 -12.41
CA GLY A 358 -28.51 -2.19 -12.39
C GLY A 358 -27.60 -3.29 -11.82
N ALA A 359 -28.18 -4.33 -11.22
CA ALA A 359 -27.40 -5.48 -10.75
C ALA A 359 -26.74 -6.18 -11.94
N GLY A 360 -25.42 -6.16 -11.99
CA GLY A 360 -24.68 -6.64 -13.15
C GLY A 360 -23.22 -6.98 -12.85
N THR A 361 -22.56 -7.56 -13.85
CA THR A 361 -21.15 -7.97 -13.72
C THR A 361 -20.35 -7.39 -14.89
N MET A 362 -19.21 -6.77 -14.60
CA MET A 362 -18.23 -6.38 -15.61
C MET A 362 -17.04 -7.34 -15.54
N ASN A 363 -16.84 -8.14 -16.58
CA ASN A 363 -15.73 -9.09 -16.66
C ASN A 363 -14.74 -8.65 -17.76
N ILE A 364 -13.52 -8.31 -17.36
CA ILE A 364 -12.45 -7.88 -18.28
C ILE A 364 -11.37 -8.94 -18.28
N THR A 365 -11.22 -9.63 -19.41
CA THR A 365 -10.18 -10.66 -19.64
C THR A 365 -9.17 -10.25 -20.70
N GLY A 366 -9.55 -9.31 -21.59
CA GLY A 366 -8.66 -8.69 -22.58
C GLY A 366 -7.90 -7.48 -22.03
N ASN A 367 -6.94 -6.97 -22.80
CA ASN A 367 -6.15 -5.80 -22.40
C ASN A 367 -6.88 -4.49 -22.68
N LEU A 368 -6.84 -3.52 -21.77
CA LEU A 368 -7.29 -2.14 -22.01
C LEU A 368 -6.06 -1.22 -22.01
N ILE A 369 -5.73 -0.68 -23.17
CA ILE A 369 -4.49 0.08 -23.38
C ILE A 369 -4.83 1.48 -23.92
N ALA A 370 -4.39 2.50 -23.20
CA ALA A 370 -4.42 3.89 -23.62
C ALA A 370 -2.99 4.42 -23.79
N GLU A 371 -2.64 4.89 -24.98
CA GLU A 371 -1.34 5.50 -25.30
C GLU A 371 -1.56 6.93 -25.79
N GLY A 372 -0.89 7.90 -25.16
CA GLY A 372 -1.12 9.33 -25.44
C GLY A 372 0.14 10.18 -25.29
N GLY A 373 0.42 11.10 -26.21
CA GLY A 373 1.58 11.99 -26.05
C GLY A 373 1.55 12.81 -24.75
N GLN A 374 0.47 13.55 -24.49
CA GLN A 374 0.30 14.42 -23.31
C GLN A 374 -0.62 13.81 -22.24
N TYR A 375 -1.54 12.92 -22.63
CA TYR A 375 -2.49 12.36 -21.69
C TYR A 375 -2.91 10.94 -22.10
N ALA A 376 -2.75 9.97 -21.21
CA ALA A 376 -3.29 8.63 -21.36
C ALA A 376 -4.21 8.30 -20.19
N ASN A 377 -5.39 7.75 -20.46
CA ASN A 377 -6.35 7.43 -19.41
C ASN A 377 -7.11 6.14 -19.69
N VAL A 378 -7.03 5.18 -18.77
CA VAL A 378 -7.94 4.04 -18.71
C VAL A 378 -8.88 4.30 -17.53
N THR A 379 -10.18 4.30 -17.76
CA THR A 379 -11.17 4.51 -16.68
C THR A 379 -12.25 3.46 -16.71
N ILE A 380 -12.48 2.81 -15.57
CA ILE A 380 -13.59 1.88 -15.36
C ILE A 380 -14.53 2.53 -14.34
N TYR A 381 -15.79 2.72 -14.72
CA TYR A 381 -16.87 3.18 -13.86
C TYR A 381 -17.85 2.03 -13.66
N ASP A 382 -18.18 1.71 -12.41
CA ASP A 382 -19.25 0.81 -12.04
C ASP A 382 -20.24 1.59 -11.15
N TYR A 383 -21.41 1.94 -11.69
CA TYR A 383 -22.26 2.98 -11.14
C TYR A 383 -23.65 2.45 -10.77
N TYR A 384 -24.05 2.60 -9.50
CA TYR A 384 -25.43 2.47 -9.00
C TYR A 384 -26.12 1.10 -9.16
N GLY A 385 -25.43 -0.01 -8.89
CA GLY A 385 -26.07 -1.32 -8.72
C GLY A 385 -25.80 -1.91 -7.34
N ASP A 386 -26.86 -2.31 -6.63
CA ASP A 386 -26.76 -3.15 -5.45
C ASP A 386 -26.20 -4.53 -5.85
N GLY A 387 -25.05 -4.91 -5.30
CA GLY A 387 -24.43 -6.23 -5.56
C GLY A 387 -23.66 -6.35 -6.88
N ASN A 388 -23.21 -5.25 -7.48
CA ASN A 388 -22.35 -5.30 -8.66
C ASN A 388 -21.00 -5.96 -8.35
N SER A 389 -20.44 -6.63 -9.35
CA SER A 389 -19.05 -7.10 -9.28
C SER A 389 -18.28 -6.77 -10.54
N THR A 390 -17.13 -6.13 -10.36
CA THR A 390 -16.15 -5.90 -11.42
C THR A 390 -14.98 -6.88 -11.25
N ASN A 391 -14.77 -7.74 -12.22
CA ASN A 391 -13.71 -8.75 -12.22
C ASN A 391 -12.73 -8.51 -13.38
N ILE A 392 -11.48 -8.19 -13.05
CA ILE A 392 -10.37 -8.09 -14.01
C ILE A 392 -9.50 -9.32 -13.86
N ALA A 393 -9.51 -10.18 -14.87
CA ALA A 393 -8.85 -11.48 -14.81
C ALA A 393 -7.32 -11.36 -14.83
N GLY A 394 -6.64 -12.38 -14.31
CA GLY A 394 -5.17 -12.42 -14.20
C GLY A 394 -4.38 -12.24 -15.50
N THR A 395 -5.01 -12.46 -16.65
CA THR A 395 -4.39 -12.28 -17.96
C THR A 395 -4.57 -10.88 -18.55
N ALA A 396 -5.45 -10.05 -17.98
CA ALA A 396 -5.74 -8.71 -18.48
C ALA A 396 -4.64 -7.72 -18.05
N THR A 397 -4.22 -6.86 -18.97
CA THR A 397 -3.36 -5.71 -18.66
C THR A 397 -4.16 -4.43 -18.83
N LEU A 398 -4.16 -3.58 -17.81
CA LEU A 398 -4.75 -2.25 -17.82
C LEU A 398 -3.63 -1.23 -17.82
N ARG A 399 -3.36 -0.62 -18.98
CA ARG A 399 -2.18 0.23 -19.19
C ARG A 399 -2.57 1.61 -19.69
N ALA A 400 -2.15 2.64 -18.96
CA ALA A 400 -2.09 4.01 -19.47
C ALA A 400 -0.62 4.41 -19.63
N ARG A 401 -0.20 4.82 -20.83
CA ARG A 401 1.16 5.28 -21.11
C ARG A 401 1.17 6.66 -21.74
N SER A 402 1.89 7.60 -21.13
CA SER A 402 2.14 8.91 -21.70
C SER A 402 3.62 9.26 -21.77
N ASP A 403 4.09 9.58 -22.98
CA ASP A 403 5.51 9.86 -23.22
C ASP A 403 5.93 11.28 -22.78
N PHE A 404 4.99 12.23 -22.65
CA PHE A 404 5.30 13.64 -22.32
C PHE A 404 4.45 14.23 -21.20
N GLY A 405 3.34 13.61 -20.82
CA GLY A 405 2.44 14.15 -19.80
C GLY A 405 1.95 13.12 -18.80
N SER A 406 0.63 13.11 -18.57
CA SER A 406 0.02 12.35 -17.47
C SER A 406 -0.55 11.01 -17.93
N ALA A 407 -0.35 9.96 -17.13
CA ALA A 407 -0.94 8.65 -17.35
C ALA A 407 -1.79 8.24 -16.15
N HIS A 408 -3.08 7.99 -16.37
CA HIS A 408 -4.01 7.64 -15.31
C HIS A 408 -4.70 6.29 -15.57
N VAL A 409 -4.79 5.46 -14.54
CA VAL A 409 -5.74 4.33 -14.50
C VAL A 409 -6.67 4.58 -13.33
N ASN A 410 -7.97 4.72 -13.58
CA ASN A 410 -8.95 4.99 -12.52
C ASN A 410 -10.06 3.95 -12.53
N PHE A 411 -10.42 3.46 -11.35
CA PHE A 411 -11.54 2.57 -11.10
C PHE A 411 -12.43 3.25 -10.10
N TYR A 412 -13.69 3.40 -10.46
CA TYR A 412 -14.67 4.05 -9.64
C TYR A 412 -15.89 3.15 -9.55
N GLU A 413 -16.05 2.50 -8.40
CA GLU A 413 -17.30 1.87 -8.04
C GLU A 413 -18.07 2.84 -7.14
N TYR A 414 -19.32 3.13 -7.49
CA TYR A 414 -20.21 3.98 -6.72
C TYR A 414 -21.49 3.20 -6.43
N THR A 415 -21.75 2.90 -5.16
CA THR A 415 -23.03 2.33 -4.73
C THR A 415 -23.93 3.44 -4.18
N SER A 416 -25.23 3.37 -4.46
CA SER A 416 -26.21 4.33 -3.89
C SER A 416 -26.68 3.94 -2.50
N SER A 417 -26.40 2.70 -2.05
CA SER A 417 -26.84 2.16 -0.77
C SER A 417 -25.71 1.39 -0.10
N GLU A 418 -25.59 1.52 1.23
CA GLU A 418 -24.64 0.77 2.05
C GLU A 418 -25.07 -0.71 2.24
N SER A 419 -26.28 -1.10 1.85
CA SER A 419 -26.87 -2.39 2.26
C SER A 419 -26.37 -3.62 1.51
N THR A 420 -25.70 -3.44 0.37
CA THR A 420 -25.17 -4.54 -0.46
C THR A 420 -23.85 -4.11 -1.11
N PRO A 421 -22.73 -4.18 -0.37
CA PRO A 421 -21.42 -3.82 -0.89
C PRO A 421 -21.08 -4.68 -2.12
N GLY A 422 -20.67 -4.03 -3.21
CA GLY A 422 -20.15 -4.72 -4.38
C GLY A 422 -18.75 -5.28 -4.15
N THR A 423 -18.25 -6.05 -5.11
CA THR A 423 -16.90 -6.63 -5.05
C THR A 423 -16.11 -6.26 -6.30
N MET A 424 -14.97 -5.60 -6.11
CA MET A 424 -13.98 -5.36 -7.15
C MET A 424 -12.81 -6.32 -6.97
N THR A 425 -12.56 -7.18 -7.96
CA THR A 425 -11.40 -8.09 -7.97
C THR A 425 -10.49 -7.75 -9.13
N ILE A 426 -9.23 -7.42 -8.82
CA ILE A 426 -8.17 -7.11 -9.78
C ILE A 426 -7.08 -8.17 -9.67
N ASP A 427 -7.12 -9.15 -10.57
CA ASP A 427 -6.08 -10.18 -10.70
C ASP A 427 -5.07 -9.83 -11.82
N GLY A 428 -5.42 -8.93 -12.76
CA GLY A 428 -4.58 -8.54 -13.91
C GLY A 428 -3.68 -7.32 -13.68
N THR A 429 -2.55 -7.23 -14.39
CA THR A 429 -1.54 -6.16 -14.19
C THR A 429 -2.09 -4.77 -14.47
N VAL A 430 -1.82 -3.80 -13.58
CA VAL A 430 -2.22 -2.39 -13.74
C VAL A 430 -0.98 -1.50 -13.82
N GLU A 431 -0.86 -0.73 -14.90
CA GLU A 431 0.28 0.14 -15.17
C GLU A 431 -0.17 1.55 -15.55
N ALA A 432 0.34 2.55 -14.85
CA ALA A 432 0.27 3.96 -15.22
C ALA A 432 1.70 4.49 -15.39
N ILE A 433 2.14 4.75 -16.62
CA ILE A 433 3.50 5.20 -16.92
C ILE A 433 3.42 6.57 -17.58
N GLY A 434 3.78 7.63 -16.85
CA GLY A 434 3.73 9.02 -17.32
C GLY A 434 5.10 9.67 -17.30
N ALA A 435 5.27 10.79 -18.02
CA ALA A 435 6.52 11.57 -17.93
C ALA A 435 6.48 12.58 -16.77
N THR A 436 5.32 13.21 -16.53
CA THR A 436 5.14 14.25 -15.49
C THR A 436 4.31 13.77 -14.32
N GLN A 437 3.31 12.94 -14.57
CA GLN A 437 2.45 12.39 -13.53
C GLN A 437 1.94 11.00 -13.91
N SER A 438 2.05 10.05 -13.00
CA SER A 438 1.35 8.77 -13.08
C SER A 438 0.40 8.63 -11.90
N ARG A 439 -0.79 8.07 -12.15
CA ARG A 439 -1.78 7.88 -11.10
C ARG A 439 -2.59 6.61 -11.31
N ILE A 440 -2.65 5.79 -10.28
CA ILE A 440 -3.65 4.72 -10.15
C ILE A 440 -4.63 5.13 -9.06
N THR A 441 -5.94 5.12 -9.36
CA THR A 441 -6.99 5.40 -8.36
C THR A 441 -7.94 4.23 -8.32
N LEU A 442 -8.05 3.55 -7.18
CA LEU A 442 -9.09 2.55 -6.92
C LEU A 442 -10.05 3.17 -5.91
N GLN A 443 -11.31 3.34 -6.30
CA GLN A 443 -12.36 3.80 -5.41
C GLN A 443 -13.46 2.75 -5.36
N ASN A 444 -13.73 2.22 -4.17
CA ASN A 444 -14.69 1.14 -3.94
C ASN A 444 -15.50 1.41 -2.64
N TYR A 445 -16.74 0.91 -2.57
CA TYR A 445 -17.65 1.03 -1.41
C TYR A 445 -17.98 -0.34 -0.80
N GLY A 446 -17.20 -1.37 -1.13
CA GLY A 446 -17.42 -2.75 -0.69
C GLY A 446 -16.12 -3.52 -0.50
N THR A 447 -16.03 -4.72 -1.11
CA THR A 447 -14.80 -5.52 -1.03
C THR A 447 -13.88 -5.21 -2.20
N LEU A 448 -12.66 -4.76 -1.92
CA LEU A 448 -11.61 -4.55 -2.90
C LEU A 448 -10.54 -5.65 -2.75
N ASN A 449 -10.39 -6.50 -3.76
CA ASN A 449 -9.36 -7.54 -3.81
C ASN A 449 -8.33 -7.21 -4.90
N VAL A 450 -7.13 -6.83 -4.50
CA VAL A 450 -5.98 -6.61 -5.39
C VAL A 450 -5.03 -7.80 -5.24
N ARG A 451 -4.95 -8.69 -6.24
CA ARG A 451 -4.11 -9.91 -6.15
C ARG A 451 -2.88 -9.87 -7.05
N THR A 452 -2.56 -8.70 -7.60
CA THR A 452 -1.61 -8.54 -8.70
C THR A 452 -0.83 -7.26 -8.56
N ASP A 453 0.28 -7.18 -9.30
CA ASP A 453 1.18 -6.05 -9.22
C ASP A 453 0.57 -4.80 -9.88
N MET A 454 0.73 -3.67 -9.20
CA MET A 454 0.39 -2.35 -9.71
C MET A 454 1.64 -1.47 -9.77
N LEU A 455 1.84 -0.83 -10.91
CA LEU A 455 2.95 0.10 -11.12
C LEU A 455 2.43 1.47 -11.54
N SER A 456 2.71 2.48 -10.73
CA SER A 456 2.58 3.88 -11.08
C SER A 456 3.99 4.46 -11.21
N GLU A 457 4.43 4.78 -12.42
CA GLU A 457 5.79 5.26 -12.69
C GLU A 457 5.78 6.61 -13.43
N ALA A 458 6.43 7.60 -12.85
CA ALA A 458 6.70 8.90 -13.46
C ALA A 458 8.16 8.96 -13.91
N LEU A 459 8.42 8.82 -15.21
CA LEU A 459 9.76 8.74 -15.83
C LEU A 459 10.56 10.06 -15.82
N GLY A 460 10.09 11.08 -15.11
CA GLY A 460 10.76 12.37 -15.00
C GLY A 460 12.21 12.16 -14.55
N ASN A 461 13.16 12.66 -15.35
CA ASN A 461 14.59 12.56 -15.09
C ASN A 461 14.88 13.04 -13.65
N SER A 462 15.78 12.38 -12.94
CA SER A 462 16.01 12.40 -11.46
C SER A 462 16.03 13.77 -10.75
N THR A 463 16.05 14.88 -11.48
CA THR A 463 16.01 16.27 -11.00
C THR A 463 14.66 16.98 -11.21
N SER A 464 13.65 16.34 -11.79
CA SER A 464 12.36 16.95 -12.17
C SER A 464 11.14 16.28 -11.51
N SER A 465 10.09 17.10 -11.32
CA SER A 465 8.86 16.90 -10.52
C SER A 465 7.90 15.79 -11.00
N GLY A 466 8.41 14.67 -11.48
CA GLY A 466 7.56 13.53 -11.85
C GLY A 466 6.83 13.01 -10.62
N ASN A 467 5.50 13.04 -10.59
CA ASN A 467 4.74 12.59 -9.42
C ASN A 467 4.04 11.26 -9.71
N ALA A 468 4.28 10.25 -8.89
CA ALA A 468 3.65 8.94 -9.00
C ALA A 468 2.75 8.68 -7.79
N TYR A 469 1.48 8.39 -8.07
CA TYR A 469 0.46 8.19 -7.05
C TYR A 469 -0.24 6.84 -7.21
N ILE A 470 -0.53 6.19 -6.09
CA ILE A 470 -1.49 5.10 -5.98
C ILE A 470 -2.46 5.49 -4.86
N TYR A 471 -3.73 5.70 -5.21
CA TYR A 471 -4.80 6.00 -4.26
C TYR A 471 -5.76 4.81 -4.15
N LEU A 472 -5.95 4.31 -2.94
CA LEU A 472 -6.86 3.24 -2.58
C LEU A 472 -7.92 3.83 -1.65
N TYR A 473 -9.06 4.24 -2.20
CA TYR A 473 -10.19 4.73 -1.45
C TYR A 473 -11.18 3.58 -1.26
N ASN A 474 -11.29 3.03 -0.05
CA ASN A 474 -12.41 2.18 0.30
C ASN A 474 -13.32 2.89 1.29
N TYR A 475 -14.55 3.19 0.85
CA TYR A 475 -15.52 3.88 1.69
C TYR A 475 -16.33 2.95 2.60
N GLY A 476 -16.14 1.62 2.51
CA GLY A 476 -16.67 0.62 3.44
C GLY A 476 -16.38 -0.82 2.99
N GLY A 477 -16.11 -1.74 3.91
CA GLY A 477 -15.83 -3.16 3.61
C GLY A 477 -14.34 -3.55 3.67
N THR A 478 -13.99 -4.73 3.14
CA THR A 478 -12.64 -5.30 3.25
C THR A 478 -11.76 -4.94 2.04
N GLN A 479 -10.56 -4.41 2.29
CA GLN A 479 -9.49 -4.29 1.30
C GLN A 479 -8.48 -5.43 1.50
N ASN A 480 -8.32 -6.30 0.51
CA ASN A 480 -7.28 -7.34 0.50
C ASN A 480 -6.25 -7.00 -0.58
N ILE A 481 -5.04 -6.70 -0.16
CA ILE A 481 -3.92 -6.31 -1.01
C ILE A 481 -2.84 -7.39 -0.96
N ALA A 482 -2.86 -8.29 -1.95
CA ALA A 482 -1.92 -9.40 -2.07
C ALA A 482 -0.83 -9.20 -3.13
N GLY A 483 -1.05 -8.33 -4.12
CA GLY A 483 -0.03 -7.96 -5.09
C GLY A 483 0.96 -6.90 -4.59
N ASN A 484 2.02 -6.62 -5.36
CA ASN A 484 2.97 -5.55 -5.05
C ASN A 484 2.53 -4.21 -5.65
N LEU A 485 2.47 -3.15 -4.86
CA LEU A 485 2.03 -1.83 -5.29
C LEU A 485 3.24 -0.91 -5.25
N THR A 486 3.68 -0.46 -6.41
CA THR A 486 4.89 0.33 -6.56
C THR A 486 4.56 1.69 -7.18
N ALA A 487 4.81 2.77 -6.43
CA ALA A 487 4.83 4.13 -6.94
C ALA A 487 6.29 4.59 -7.09
N ARG A 488 6.72 4.97 -8.31
CA ARG A 488 8.09 5.42 -8.63
C ARG A 488 8.09 6.79 -9.29
N GLY A 489 8.83 7.75 -8.75
CA GLY A 489 8.93 9.09 -9.37
C GLY A 489 9.83 10.04 -8.59
N GLY A 490 9.75 11.34 -8.88
CA GLY A 490 10.34 12.39 -8.05
C GLY A 490 9.62 12.54 -6.71
N TYR A 491 8.28 12.47 -6.73
CA TYR A 491 7.42 12.37 -5.55
C TYR A 491 6.55 11.11 -5.68
N ALA A 492 6.78 10.12 -4.83
CA ALA A 492 6.06 8.85 -4.83
C ALA A 492 5.11 8.78 -3.63
N GLN A 493 3.83 8.47 -3.85
CA GLN A 493 2.85 8.35 -2.78
C GLN A 493 1.95 7.13 -2.97
N VAL A 494 1.83 6.33 -1.92
CA VAL A 494 0.77 5.32 -1.77
C VAL A 494 -0.17 5.80 -0.66
N TYR A 495 -1.46 5.88 -0.96
CA TYR A 495 -2.45 6.45 -0.06
C TYR A 495 -3.62 5.48 0.06
N SER A 496 -3.82 4.89 1.23
CA SER A 496 -4.99 4.09 1.57
C SER A 496 -5.91 4.88 2.48
N TYR A 497 -7.17 4.96 2.11
CA TYR A 497 -8.23 5.62 2.86
C TYR A 497 -9.33 4.63 3.18
N HIS A 498 -9.72 4.60 4.44
CA HIS A 498 -10.78 3.75 4.98
C HIS A 498 -11.93 4.64 5.46
N GLY A 499 -13.09 4.41 4.86
CA GLY A 499 -14.34 5.12 5.12
C GLY A 499 -15.14 4.53 6.28
N THR A 500 -16.45 4.74 6.24
CA THR A 500 -17.39 4.31 7.27
C THR A 500 -17.62 2.79 7.30
N GLY A 501 -17.75 2.21 8.50
CA GLY A 501 -18.12 0.80 8.72
C GLY A 501 -16.95 -0.03 9.27
N ASP A 502 -17.20 -1.30 9.60
CA ASP A 502 -16.17 -2.24 10.06
C ASP A 502 -15.28 -2.65 8.87
N ALA A 503 -14.34 -1.78 8.49
CA ALA A 503 -13.44 -2.03 7.38
C ALA A 503 -12.21 -2.82 7.86
N THR A 504 -11.70 -3.68 6.99
CA THR A 504 -10.45 -4.41 7.26
C THR A 504 -9.48 -4.18 6.12
N LEU A 505 -8.26 -3.76 6.43
CA LEU A 505 -7.15 -3.68 5.46
C LEU A 505 -6.20 -4.85 5.70
N ASN A 506 -6.18 -5.81 4.79
CA ASN A 506 -5.23 -6.92 4.83
C ASN A 506 -4.17 -6.72 3.74
N ILE A 507 -2.92 -6.49 4.13
CA ILE A 507 -1.78 -6.35 3.21
C ILE A 507 -0.90 -7.59 3.34
N THR A 508 -0.84 -8.40 2.29
CA THR A 508 0.04 -9.59 2.18
C THR A 508 1.15 -9.41 1.14
N GLY A 509 0.98 -8.47 0.21
CA GLY A 509 2.02 -8.07 -0.77
C GLY A 509 2.85 -6.86 -0.31
N ASN A 510 3.79 -6.40 -1.15
CA ASN A 510 4.65 -5.25 -0.80
C ASN A 510 4.05 -3.92 -1.25
N LEU A 511 4.07 -2.91 -0.37
CA LEU A 511 3.78 -1.52 -0.71
C LEU A 511 5.10 -0.75 -0.78
N LEU A 512 5.44 -0.19 -1.94
CA LEU A 512 6.66 0.57 -2.15
C LEU A 512 6.35 1.95 -2.75
N ALA A 513 6.61 3.00 -1.99
CA ALA A 513 6.78 4.34 -2.51
C ALA A 513 8.29 4.61 -2.66
N ASP A 514 8.76 4.77 -3.90
CA ASP A 514 10.17 4.94 -4.24
C ASP A 514 10.35 6.27 -4.98
N GLY A 515 10.70 7.30 -4.21
CA GLY A 515 10.66 8.69 -4.64
C GLY A 515 12.02 9.35 -4.60
N SER A 516 12.54 9.88 -5.71
CA SER A 516 13.88 10.49 -5.70
C SER A 516 13.98 11.66 -4.71
N ASN A 517 12.96 12.51 -4.59
CA ASN A 517 12.93 13.61 -3.62
C ASN A 517 12.09 13.32 -2.38
N TYR A 518 10.94 12.66 -2.54
CA TYR A 518 10.02 12.39 -1.44
C TYR A 518 9.25 11.09 -1.69
N ALA A 519 9.15 10.25 -0.67
CA ALA A 519 8.34 9.04 -0.68
C ALA A 519 7.42 9.01 0.53
N GLN A 520 6.13 8.73 0.30
CA GLN A 520 5.15 8.73 1.38
C GLN A 520 4.16 7.56 1.26
N VAL A 521 3.92 6.87 2.37
CA VAL A 521 2.82 5.93 2.51
C VAL A 521 1.87 6.48 3.58
N TYR A 522 0.59 6.61 3.23
CA TYR A 522 -0.44 7.07 4.15
C TYR A 522 -1.52 6.00 4.30
N PHE A 523 -1.90 5.79 5.54
CA PHE A 523 -3.08 5.05 5.93
C PHE A 523 -3.96 6.01 6.75
N TYR A 524 -5.12 6.36 6.20
CA TYR A 524 -6.09 7.22 6.86
C TYR A 524 -7.33 6.42 7.19
N ASP A 525 -7.69 6.46 8.46
CA ASP A 525 -8.95 5.96 8.97
C ASP A 525 -9.75 7.12 9.59
N TYR A 526 -10.92 7.43 9.01
CA TYR A 526 -11.63 8.68 9.30
C TYR A 526 -12.96 8.47 10.04
N TYR A 527 -13.44 7.25 10.27
CA TYR A 527 -14.82 7.02 10.71
C TYR A 527 -14.98 5.98 11.83
N SER A 528 -16.16 5.97 12.45
CA SER A 528 -16.47 5.30 13.72
C SER A 528 -16.76 3.80 13.62
N GLY A 529 -15.99 3.04 12.83
CA GLY A 529 -16.07 1.57 12.76
C GLY A 529 -15.00 0.91 13.62
N ALA A 530 -15.13 -0.39 13.90
CA ALA A 530 -14.02 -1.18 14.41
C ALA A 530 -13.14 -1.58 13.22
N ASN A 531 -12.03 -0.89 13.03
CA ASN A 531 -11.14 -1.11 11.90
C ASN A 531 -9.94 -1.95 12.32
N ASN A 532 -9.62 -2.93 11.48
CA ASN A 532 -8.46 -3.78 11.67
C ASN A 532 -7.55 -3.66 10.46
N ILE A 533 -6.32 -3.18 10.69
CA ILE A 533 -5.28 -3.18 9.68
C ILE A 533 -4.29 -4.28 10.04
N VAL A 534 -4.11 -5.22 9.10
CA VAL A 534 -3.20 -6.34 9.24
C VAL A 534 -2.18 -6.27 8.11
N ILE A 535 -0.91 -6.07 8.46
CA ILE A 535 0.23 -6.18 7.55
C ILE A 535 0.89 -7.53 7.85
N ASP A 536 0.70 -8.51 6.97
CA ASP A 536 1.18 -9.88 7.16
C ASP A 536 2.72 -9.96 7.23
N SER A 537 3.22 -10.99 7.90
CA SER A 537 4.64 -11.35 7.98
C SER A 537 5.38 -11.40 6.65
N SER A 538 4.70 -11.74 5.54
CA SER A 538 5.31 -11.74 4.20
C SER A 538 5.32 -10.38 3.51
N ALA A 539 4.57 -9.41 4.04
CA ALA A 539 4.43 -8.08 3.46
C ALA A 539 5.54 -7.14 3.94
N SER A 540 5.86 -6.15 3.12
CA SER A 540 6.64 -4.99 3.54
C SER A 540 6.03 -3.70 3.04
N VAL A 541 5.98 -2.68 3.90
CA VAL A 541 5.52 -1.33 3.58
C VAL A 541 6.72 -0.40 3.66
N GLN A 542 7.12 0.16 2.53
CA GLN A 542 8.36 0.90 2.41
C GLN A 542 8.15 2.26 1.73
N ALA A 543 8.71 3.30 2.34
CA ALA A 543 8.92 4.59 1.72
C ALA A 543 10.43 4.80 1.57
N ARG A 544 10.93 4.92 0.34
CA ARG A 544 12.36 5.10 0.03
C ARG A 544 12.58 6.42 -0.70
N SER A 545 13.54 7.21 -0.23
CA SER A 545 13.96 8.42 -0.94
C SER A 545 15.46 8.59 -1.06
N GLU A 546 15.92 8.82 -2.29
CA GLU A 546 17.34 8.97 -2.63
C GLU A 546 17.92 10.33 -2.21
N PHE A 547 17.13 11.41 -2.27
CA PHE A 547 17.61 12.79 -2.06
C PHE A 547 16.86 13.55 -0.97
N GLY A 548 15.66 13.12 -0.56
CA GLY A 548 14.90 13.83 0.47
C GLY A 548 14.27 12.93 1.52
N GLY A 549 12.99 13.11 1.78
CA GLY A 549 12.32 12.56 2.95
C GLY A 549 11.45 11.33 2.66
N ALA A 550 11.47 10.35 3.55
CA ALA A 550 10.60 9.18 3.55
C ALA A 550 9.63 9.23 4.74
N TYR A 551 8.33 9.02 4.50
CA TYR A 551 7.29 9.10 5.53
C TYR A 551 6.34 7.91 5.44
N ILE A 552 6.04 7.30 6.58
CA ILE A 552 4.92 6.38 6.73
C ILE A 552 4.03 6.95 7.82
N ASN A 553 2.79 7.31 7.49
CA ASN A 553 1.85 7.84 8.47
C ASN A 553 0.60 6.97 8.53
N TYR A 554 0.25 6.53 9.73
CA TYR A 554 -1.05 5.97 10.07
C TYR A 554 -1.79 6.96 10.97
N TYR A 555 -2.99 7.35 10.55
CA TYR A 555 -3.87 8.21 11.32
C TYR A 555 -5.21 7.52 11.52
N ASP A 556 -5.51 7.25 12.79
CA ASP A 556 -6.84 6.87 13.26
C ASP A 556 -7.53 8.08 13.90
N TYR A 557 -8.64 8.52 13.29
CA TYR A 557 -9.47 9.63 13.74
C TYR A 557 -10.83 9.19 14.32
N ALA A 558 -10.99 7.94 14.75
CA ALA A 558 -12.28 7.42 15.22
C ALA A 558 -12.93 8.30 16.30
N SER A 559 -14.16 8.78 16.03
CA SER A 559 -14.90 9.64 16.97
C SER A 559 -15.59 8.83 18.10
N SER A 560 -15.04 8.96 19.31
CA SER A 560 -15.51 8.68 20.69
C SER A 560 -16.47 7.53 21.08
N SER A 561 -16.93 6.63 20.19
CA SER A 561 -17.95 5.62 20.60
C SER A 561 -17.89 4.21 20.01
N ALA A 562 -16.96 3.92 19.11
CA ALA A 562 -16.78 2.57 18.55
C ALA A 562 -15.84 1.71 19.41
N ALA A 563 -15.88 0.38 19.20
CA ALA A 563 -14.94 -0.55 19.83
C ALA A 563 -13.48 -0.15 19.51
N PRO A 564 -12.50 -0.45 20.39
CA PRO A 564 -11.11 -0.07 20.15
C PRO A 564 -10.59 -0.74 18.87
N ASP A 565 -9.93 0.06 18.03
CA ASP A 565 -9.29 -0.42 16.82
C ASP A 565 -8.04 -1.23 17.17
N SER A 566 -7.65 -2.14 16.28
CA SER A 566 -6.40 -2.87 16.42
C SER A 566 -5.56 -2.71 15.16
N LEU A 567 -4.33 -2.24 15.31
CA LEU A 567 -3.33 -2.25 14.24
C LEU A 567 -2.36 -3.40 14.51
N THR A 568 -2.36 -4.40 13.63
CA THR A 568 -1.42 -5.53 13.69
C THR A 568 -0.42 -5.47 12.55
N ILE A 569 0.87 -5.45 12.88
CA ILE A 569 1.98 -5.36 11.94
C ILE A 569 2.89 -6.57 12.15
N ASP A 570 2.67 -7.63 11.40
CA ASP A 570 3.52 -8.82 11.41
C ASP A 570 4.70 -8.70 10.42
N GLY A 571 4.55 -7.90 9.37
CA GLY A 571 5.60 -7.60 8.37
C GLY A 571 6.48 -6.40 8.72
N THR A 572 7.28 -5.93 7.75
CA THR A 572 8.20 -4.79 7.96
C THR A 572 7.58 -3.45 7.56
N LEU A 573 7.71 -2.42 8.39
CA LEU A 573 7.52 -1.01 8.02
C LEU A 573 8.87 -0.30 7.97
N ALA A 574 9.23 0.24 6.80
CA ALA A 574 10.51 0.91 6.62
C ALA A 574 10.36 2.28 5.95
N ALA A 575 10.68 3.36 6.67
CA ALA A 575 10.96 4.67 6.11
C ALA A 575 12.47 4.84 5.96
N ILE A 576 12.96 4.94 4.72
CA ILE A 576 14.38 5.06 4.40
C ILE A 576 14.59 6.31 3.55
N GLY A 577 15.00 7.41 4.18
CA GLY A 577 15.25 8.68 3.49
C GLY A 577 16.74 9.00 3.38
N ASN A 578 17.10 10.02 2.61
CA ASN A 578 18.44 10.60 2.68
C ASN A 578 18.49 11.65 3.79
N THR A 579 17.50 12.53 3.86
CA THR A 579 17.47 13.66 4.80
C THR A 579 16.59 13.40 6.01
N TYR A 580 15.41 12.80 5.82
CA TYR A 580 14.46 12.53 6.91
C TYR A 580 13.83 11.16 6.69
N ALA A 581 13.70 10.37 7.74
CA ALA A 581 12.86 9.18 7.77
C ALA A 581 11.92 9.29 8.96
N ASN A 582 10.61 9.22 8.72
CA ASN A 582 9.61 9.34 9.77
C ASN A 582 8.56 8.24 9.66
N ILE A 583 8.32 7.56 10.77
CA ILE A 583 7.15 6.70 10.95
C ILE A 583 6.28 7.35 12.03
N TYR A 584 5.04 7.67 11.69
CA TYR A 584 4.07 8.26 12.61
C TYR A 584 2.84 7.35 12.69
N LEU A 585 2.57 6.78 13.86
CA LEU A 585 1.42 5.92 14.11
C LEU A 585 0.54 6.57 15.16
N GLN A 586 -0.64 7.04 14.79
CA GLN A 586 -1.67 7.50 15.73
C GLN A 586 -2.83 6.51 15.69
N ILE A 587 -3.12 5.86 16.83
CA ILE A 587 -3.97 4.68 16.93
C ILE A 587 -5.00 4.88 18.05
N ASP A 588 -6.26 4.59 17.78
CA ASP A 588 -7.36 4.69 18.75
C ASP A 588 -7.73 3.31 19.33
N GLY A 589 -6.72 2.59 19.83
CA GLY A 589 -6.87 1.25 20.41
C GLY A 589 -5.52 0.57 20.63
N SER A 590 -5.42 -0.73 20.33
CA SER A 590 -4.18 -1.52 20.58
C SER A 590 -3.27 -1.58 19.35
N LEU A 591 -1.96 -1.49 19.57
CA LEU A 591 -0.92 -1.70 18.56
C LEU A 591 -0.18 -3.00 18.86
N GLN A 592 -0.16 -3.94 17.92
CA GLN A 592 0.69 -5.12 17.97
C GLN A 592 1.64 -5.12 16.78
N VAL A 593 2.95 -5.08 17.03
CA VAL A 593 3.98 -5.10 16.00
C VAL A 593 4.91 -6.29 16.24
N ASN A 594 4.78 -7.34 15.43
CA ASN A 594 5.65 -8.51 15.48
C ASN A 594 6.79 -8.45 14.46
N GLY A 595 6.65 -7.64 13.39
CA GLY A 595 7.71 -7.37 12.42
C GLY A 595 8.50 -6.09 12.72
N ASP A 596 9.40 -5.70 11.81
CA ASP A 596 10.38 -4.63 12.08
C ASP A 596 9.83 -3.22 11.79
N LEU A 597 10.19 -2.25 12.64
CA LEU A 597 9.98 -0.82 12.43
C LEU A 597 11.32 -0.12 12.17
N ILE A 598 11.55 0.30 10.93
CA ILE A 598 12.82 0.88 10.50
C ILE A 598 12.60 2.32 10.05
N SER A 599 13.14 3.29 10.80
CA SER A 599 13.15 4.71 10.45
C SER A 599 14.60 5.18 10.38
N THR A 600 15.17 5.27 9.18
CA THR A 600 16.61 5.53 9.01
C THR A 600 16.91 6.50 7.87
N ALA A 601 17.70 7.53 8.17
CA ALA A 601 18.35 8.37 7.17
C ALA A 601 19.66 7.73 6.73
N THR A 602 19.90 7.62 5.42
CA THR A 602 21.14 7.09 4.86
C THR A 602 22.30 8.08 4.96
N ASN A 603 22.03 9.38 5.10
CA ASN A 603 23.04 10.41 5.31
C ASN A 603 23.27 10.66 6.81
N PRO A 604 24.48 10.35 7.34
CA PRO A 604 24.79 10.52 8.76
C PRO A 604 24.63 11.95 9.26
N SER A 605 24.81 12.96 8.40
CA SER A 605 24.68 14.37 8.77
C SER A 605 23.26 14.75 9.21
N TYR A 606 22.25 13.96 8.85
CA TYR A 606 20.86 14.17 9.24
C TYR A 606 20.33 13.11 10.21
N ALA A 607 21.21 12.30 10.82
CA ALA A 607 20.81 11.25 11.74
C ALA A 607 19.86 11.75 12.86
N GLY A 608 20.06 12.95 13.40
CA GLY A 608 19.16 13.53 14.42
C GLY A 608 17.73 13.88 13.93
N SER A 609 17.39 13.57 12.68
CA SER A 609 16.09 13.89 12.09
C SER A 609 15.23 12.67 11.75
N ASN A 610 15.60 11.49 12.27
CA ASN A 610 14.82 10.26 12.12
C ASN A 610 13.93 10.06 13.34
N TYR A 611 12.62 10.08 13.13
CA TYR A 611 11.64 9.93 14.19
C TYR A 611 10.78 8.69 13.97
N LEU A 612 10.55 7.94 15.04
CA LEU A 612 9.45 6.99 15.15
C LEU A 612 8.55 7.50 16.27
N SER A 613 7.35 7.92 15.92
CA SER A 613 6.37 8.43 16.88
C SER A 613 5.13 7.55 16.89
N ILE A 614 4.76 7.05 18.07
CA ILE A 614 3.58 6.21 18.29
C ILE A 614 2.70 6.90 19.34
N TYR A 615 1.43 7.12 19.01
CA TYR A 615 0.44 7.77 19.85
C TYR A 615 -0.81 6.88 19.99
N GLY A 616 -1.00 6.26 21.15
CA GLY A 616 -2.26 5.63 21.54
C GLY A 616 -3.21 6.66 22.15
N THR A 617 -4.34 6.95 21.49
CA THR A 617 -5.30 7.99 21.92
C THR A 617 -6.42 7.49 22.81
N ARG A 618 -6.58 6.15 22.92
CA ARG A 618 -7.51 5.47 23.83
C ARG A 618 -6.84 4.30 24.55
N ALA A 619 -7.59 3.68 25.44
CA ALA A 619 -7.21 2.46 26.13
C ALA A 619 -6.88 1.33 25.16
N GLY A 620 -5.63 0.88 25.17
CA GLY A 620 -5.12 -0.24 24.39
C GLY A 620 -3.62 -0.37 24.57
N ASP A 621 -3.08 -1.58 24.48
CA ASP A 621 -1.65 -1.80 24.68
C ASP A 621 -0.86 -1.48 23.40
N ILE A 622 0.35 -0.94 23.57
CA ILE A 622 1.35 -0.75 22.52
C ILE A 622 2.42 -1.82 22.72
N ASN A 623 2.38 -2.89 21.92
CA ASN A 623 3.32 -3.99 21.99
C ASN A 623 4.15 -4.10 20.71
N VAL A 624 5.46 -3.85 20.80
CA VAL A 624 6.42 -3.99 19.71
C VAL A 624 7.45 -5.06 20.06
N ASN A 625 7.26 -6.23 19.45
CA ASN A 625 8.11 -7.41 19.57
C ASN A 625 9.24 -7.45 18.52
N GLY A 626 9.02 -6.86 17.34
CA GLY A 626 10.03 -6.80 16.29
C GLY A 626 11.12 -5.76 16.53
N LEU A 627 12.10 -5.68 15.63
CA LEU A 627 13.23 -4.75 15.76
C LEU A 627 12.77 -3.31 15.52
N ILE A 628 13.04 -2.42 16.47
CA ILE A 628 12.88 -0.97 16.27
C ILE A 628 14.26 -0.37 15.95
N THR A 629 14.43 0.19 14.76
CA THR A 629 15.63 0.95 14.38
C THR A 629 15.26 2.40 14.11
N THR A 630 15.61 3.31 15.02
CA THR A 630 15.36 4.76 14.89
C THR A 630 16.37 5.54 15.72
N ASN A 631 16.60 6.82 15.42
CA ASN A 631 17.44 7.65 16.28
C ASN A 631 16.64 8.31 17.41
N HIS A 632 15.40 8.71 17.13
CA HIS A 632 14.47 9.25 18.10
C HIS A 632 13.21 8.39 18.16
N LEU A 633 12.94 7.84 19.34
CA LEU A 633 11.73 7.10 19.67
C LEU A 633 10.83 7.94 20.58
N HIS A 634 9.59 8.15 20.16
CA HIS A 634 8.58 8.83 20.96
C HIS A 634 7.34 7.96 21.05
N VAL A 635 7.02 7.46 22.24
CA VAL A 635 5.84 6.64 22.47
C VAL A 635 4.99 7.28 23.55
N GLN A 636 3.74 7.53 23.22
CA GLN A 636 2.74 8.08 24.12
C GLN A 636 1.51 7.19 24.09
N ASN A 637 1.05 6.73 25.24
CA ASN A 637 -0.21 6.01 25.36
C ASN A 637 -1.14 6.72 26.34
N SER A 638 -2.41 6.88 25.97
CA SER A 638 -3.39 7.51 26.84
C SER A 638 -3.75 6.61 28.03
N ASP A 639 -3.87 5.30 27.79
CA ASP A 639 -4.21 4.29 28.78
C ASP A 639 -3.83 2.90 28.21
N GLY A 640 -3.20 2.02 29.00
CA GLY A 640 -2.63 0.76 28.53
C GLY A 640 -1.10 0.73 28.44
N ASP A 641 -0.55 -0.46 28.33
CA ASP A 641 0.88 -0.72 28.49
C ASP A 641 1.69 -0.30 27.26
N ILE A 642 2.97 0.04 27.46
CA ILE A 642 3.97 0.22 26.40
C ILE A 642 5.02 -0.88 26.58
N TYR A 643 5.06 -1.85 25.67
CA TYR A 643 6.02 -2.95 25.67
C TYR A 643 6.90 -2.92 24.42
N LEU A 644 8.19 -2.60 24.58
CA LEU A 644 9.17 -2.40 23.50
C LEU A 644 10.37 -3.32 23.75
N SER A 645 10.38 -4.49 23.12
CA SER A 645 11.28 -5.59 23.51
C SER A 645 12.67 -5.56 22.86
N ASN A 646 12.79 -5.00 21.65
CA ASN A 646 13.99 -5.05 20.82
C ASN A 646 14.24 -3.69 20.15
N ALA A 647 14.59 -2.67 20.94
CA ALA A 647 14.95 -1.37 20.39
C ALA A 647 16.45 -1.23 20.11
N LEU A 648 16.77 -0.56 19.02
CA LEU A 648 18.06 0.02 18.70
C LEU A 648 17.83 1.51 18.46
N THR A 649 17.69 2.25 19.56
CA THR A 649 17.54 3.70 19.54
C THR A 649 18.58 4.40 20.40
N SER A 650 19.06 5.55 19.90
CA SER A 650 19.94 6.44 20.66
C SER A 650 19.17 7.32 21.65
N TYR A 651 17.91 7.64 21.36
CA TYR A 651 17.11 8.56 22.17
C TYR A 651 15.65 8.09 22.30
N ALA A 652 15.09 8.09 23.52
CA ALA A 652 13.69 7.71 23.77
C ALA A 652 12.95 8.70 24.68
N THR A 653 11.65 8.87 24.39
CA THR A 653 10.68 9.58 25.24
C THR A 653 9.41 8.74 25.35
N LEU A 654 9.02 8.38 26.57
CA LEU A 654 7.95 7.42 26.84
C LEU A 654 6.94 8.02 27.83
N ARG A 655 5.64 7.88 27.56
CA ARG A 655 4.60 8.35 28.49
C ARG A 655 3.34 7.51 28.44
N THR A 656 2.82 7.12 29.60
CA THR A 656 1.45 6.63 29.78
C THR A 656 0.66 7.64 30.65
N TYR A 657 -0.56 8.01 30.25
CA TYR A 657 -1.45 8.90 31.04
C TYR A 657 -2.43 8.13 31.93
N GLY A 658 -2.38 6.80 31.91
CA GLY A 658 -3.26 5.89 32.62
C GLY A 658 -2.53 4.97 33.58
N SER A 659 -3.06 3.77 33.78
CA SER A 659 -2.44 2.73 34.63
C SER A 659 -1.52 1.77 33.88
N GLY A 660 -1.09 2.16 32.68
CA GLY A 660 -0.25 1.32 31.84
C GLY A 660 1.21 1.34 32.27
N ASP A 661 1.83 0.17 32.21
CA ASP A 661 3.25 -0.05 32.45
C ASP A 661 4.09 0.41 31.25
N ILE A 662 5.35 0.75 31.48
CA ILE A 662 6.35 1.05 30.46
C ILE A 662 7.47 0.03 30.56
N TYR A 663 7.66 -0.79 29.54
CA TYR A 663 8.79 -1.70 29.39
C TYR A 663 9.56 -1.37 28.11
N LEU A 664 10.84 -1.02 28.25
CA LEU A 664 11.76 -0.82 27.13
C LEU A 664 13.03 -1.64 27.36
N ASN A 665 13.40 -2.45 26.37
CA ASN A 665 14.68 -3.15 26.31
C ASN A 665 15.45 -2.76 25.04
N ASN A 666 16.55 -2.03 25.21
CA ASN A 666 17.39 -1.48 24.14
C ASN A 666 18.70 -2.29 24.03
N GLY A 667 19.07 -2.73 22.82
CA GLY A 667 20.29 -3.52 22.62
C GLY A 667 21.60 -2.73 22.84
N GLU A 668 21.54 -1.40 22.73
CA GLU A 668 22.69 -0.48 22.75
C GLU A 668 22.53 0.59 23.84
N SER A 669 23.48 1.52 23.96
CA SER A 669 23.34 2.68 24.85
C SER A 669 22.10 3.52 24.51
N LEU A 670 21.45 4.08 25.52
CA LEU A 670 20.18 4.78 25.41
C LEU A 670 20.20 6.11 26.17
N ASP A 671 19.85 7.21 25.49
CA ASP A 671 19.50 8.47 26.12
C ASP A 671 17.98 8.55 26.35
N VAL A 672 17.55 8.74 27.59
CA VAL A 672 16.13 8.87 27.95
C VAL A 672 15.81 10.32 28.24
N GLY A 673 15.03 10.94 27.34
CA GLY A 673 14.51 12.30 27.53
C GLY A 673 13.50 12.38 28.66
N TYR A 674 12.55 11.44 28.70
CA TYR A 674 11.68 11.21 29.86
C TYR A 674 10.99 9.84 29.76
N ALA A 675 10.60 9.28 30.91
CA ALA A 675 9.73 8.13 31.04
C ALA A 675 8.71 8.40 32.16
N ILE A 676 7.43 8.56 31.82
CA ILE A 676 6.39 8.96 32.80
C ILE A 676 5.23 7.98 32.73
N ALA A 677 4.91 7.32 33.84
CA ALA A 677 3.73 6.48 33.98
C ALA A 677 2.83 7.00 35.11
N ASP A 678 1.58 7.35 34.83
CA ASP A 678 0.72 7.97 35.85
C ASP A 678 0.31 7.00 36.98
N SER A 679 0.37 5.67 36.78
CA SER A 679 0.20 4.69 37.87
C SER A 679 0.76 3.29 37.61
N GLY A 680 1.45 3.06 36.47
CA GLY A 680 2.09 1.79 36.14
C GLY A 680 3.59 1.75 36.48
N ASP A 681 4.18 0.58 36.36
CA ASP A 681 5.62 0.35 36.54
C ASP A 681 6.42 0.85 35.33
N ILE A 682 7.67 1.24 35.55
CA ILE A 682 8.63 1.62 34.51
C ILE A 682 9.82 0.66 34.59
N THR A 683 10.09 -0.08 33.52
CA THR A 683 11.31 -0.88 33.34
C THR A 683 12.06 -0.40 32.11
N LEU A 684 13.26 0.14 32.32
CA LEU A 684 14.19 0.56 31.27
C LEU A 684 15.44 -0.31 31.34
N ALA A 685 15.70 -1.09 30.31
CA ALA A 685 16.87 -1.96 30.18
C ALA A 685 17.67 -1.59 28.94
N THR A 686 19.00 -1.55 29.05
CA THR A 686 19.91 -1.34 27.92
C THR A 686 21.11 -2.28 27.98
N GLY A 687 21.61 -2.73 26.82
CA GLY A 687 22.86 -3.49 26.68
C GLY A 687 24.12 -2.63 26.85
N GLY A 688 24.02 -1.31 26.68
CA GLY A 688 25.09 -0.32 26.86
C GLY A 688 24.86 0.56 28.09
N ASP A 689 25.17 1.86 27.95
CA ASP A 689 24.93 2.87 28.98
C ASP A 689 23.47 3.38 28.94
N LEU A 690 22.91 3.70 30.11
CA LEU A 690 21.62 4.39 30.25
C LEU A 690 21.86 5.84 30.71
N ASN A 691 21.68 6.82 29.84
CA ASN A 691 21.79 8.24 30.17
C ASN A 691 20.40 8.85 30.40
N LEU A 692 20.14 9.33 31.60
CA LEU A 692 18.91 10.03 31.95
C LEU A 692 19.08 11.53 31.68
N LEU A 693 18.39 12.05 30.66
CA LEU A 693 18.47 13.46 30.26
C LEU A 693 17.30 14.30 30.80
N GLY A 694 16.20 13.65 31.19
CA GLY A 694 15.06 14.26 31.88
C GLY A 694 14.35 13.25 32.78
N GLN A 695 13.07 13.46 33.06
CA GLN A 695 12.36 12.87 34.20
C GLN A 695 12.01 11.37 34.05
N VAL A 696 12.16 10.59 35.12
CA VAL A 696 11.59 9.24 35.27
C VAL A 696 10.60 9.25 36.43
N THR A 697 9.29 9.18 36.16
CA THR A 697 8.28 9.29 37.23
C THR A 697 7.17 8.27 37.10
N THR A 698 6.86 7.62 38.21
CA THR A 698 5.66 6.82 38.38
C THR A 698 4.96 7.17 39.69
N LEU A 699 3.69 7.60 39.61
CA LEU A 699 2.96 8.18 40.76
C LEU A 699 2.42 7.12 41.74
N ASN A 700 2.41 5.83 41.39
CA ASN A 700 1.98 4.71 42.25
C ASN A 700 2.60 3.36 41.84
N GLY A 701 3.72 3.38 41.11
CA GLY A 701 4.39 2.19 40.59
C GLY A 701 5.88 2.23 40.87
N ALA A 702 6.62 1.22 40.45
CA ALA A 702 8.06 1.17 40.62
C ALA A 702 8.83 1.48 39.35
N ALA A 703 10.05 1.97 39.54
CA ALA A 703 11.01 2.18 38.47
C ALA A 703 12.17 1.18 38.59
N LYS A 704 12.45 0.44 37.51
CA LYS A 704 13.60 -0.43 37.35
C LYS A 704 14.46 0.06 36.18
N LEU A 705 15.67 0.47 36.49
CA LEU A 705 16.67 0.97 35.55
C LEU A 705 17.82 -0.04 35.50
N SER A 706 18.14 -0.54 34.31
CA SER A 706 19.17 -1.57 34.12
C SER A 706 20.04 -1.23 32.92
N ALA A 707 21.36 -1.23 33.11
CA ALA A 707 22.33 -0.99 32.04
C ALA A 707 23.43 -2.06 32.05
N GLY A 708 23.81 -2.57 30.88
CA GLY A 708 25.00 -3.41 30.71
C GLY A 708 26.29 -2.65 30.96
N GLY A 709 26.30 -1.34 30.74
CA GLY A 709 27.34 -0.38 31.10
C GLY A 709 26.99 0.41 32.36
N SER A 710 26.95 1.74 32.26
CA SER A 710 26.65 2.67 33.35
C SER A 710 25.21 3.17 33.34
N VAL A 711 24.68 3.58 34.50
CA VAL A 711 23.48 4.43 34.59
C VAL A 711 23.91 5.84 34.99
N LEU A 712 23.73 6.82 34.12
CA LEU A 712 24.27 8.18 34.26
C LEU A 712 23.16 9.24 34.20
N ALA A 713 23.31 10.33 34.95
CA ALA A 713 22.48 11.53 34.83
C ALA A 713 23.35 12.78 34.57
N PRO A 714 23.68 13.07 33.30
CA PRO A 714 24.56 14.18 32.94
C PRO A 714 23.92 15.56 33.17
N SER A 715 22.60 15.65 33.27
CA SER A 715 21.82 16.85 33.55
C SER A 715 21.04 16.72 34.87
N PHE A 716 20.41 17.82 35.32
CA PHE A 716 19.50 17.77 36.46
C PHE A 716 18.23 17.00 36.09
N VAL A 717 17.99 15.88 36.77
CA VAL A 717 16.88 14.95 36.52
C VAL A 717 16.11 14.69 37.81
N THR A 718 14.82 14.36 37.70
CA THR A 718 14.02 13.82 38.81
C THR A 718 13.70 12.36 38.54
N ILE A 719 13.94 11.50 39.54
CA ILE A 719 13.39 10.14 39.58
C ILE A 719 12.42 10.09 40.75
N ASP A 720 11.16 9.76 40.50
CA ASP A 720 10.09 9.74 41.50
C ASP A 720 9.26 8.46 41.34
N ALA A 721 9.35 7.54 42.30
CA ALA A 721 8.73 6.21 42.19
C ALA A 721 8.38 5.63 43.56
N ASP A 722 7.41 4.69 43.62
CA ASP A 722 7.06 4.00 44.86
C ASP A 722 8.15 3.03 45.33
N ALA A 723 8.82 2.38 44.38
CA ALA A 723 10.03 1.60 44.61
C ALA A 723 11.02 1.82 43.47
N LEU A 724 12.31 1.74 43.76
CA LEU A 724 13.37 2.05 42.80
C LEU A 724 14.45 0.96 42.76
N THR A 725 14.71 0.38 41.60
CA THR A 725 15.86 -0.52 41.39
C THR A 725 16.75 0.03 40.30
N VAL A 726 18.03 0.21 40.58
CA VAL A 726 19.05 0.64 39.60
C VAL A 726 20.19 -0.38 39.57
N LEU A 727 20.42 -0.96 38.40
CA LEU A 727 21.44 -1.96 38.14
C LEU A 727 22.36 -1.46 37.02
N ALA A 728 23.67 -1.49 37.25
CA ALA A 728 24.67 -1.15 36.24
C ALA A 728 25.76 -2.22 36.18
N GLY A 729 26.26 -2.52 34.98
CA GLY A 729 27.43 -3.37 34.76
C GLY A 729 28.76 -2.69 35.03
N ASP A 730 28.79 -1.35 35.18
CA ASP A 730 29.99 -0.57 35.52
C ASP A 730 29.75 0.34 36.75
N ARG A 731 29.07 1.47 36.57
CA ARG A 731 28.80 2.45 37.64
C ARG A 731 27.41 3.05 37.57
N ILE A 732 26.92 3.52 38.71
CA ILE A 732 25.72 4.34 38.84
C ILE A 732 26.16 5.75 39.25
N ASP A 733 25.82 6.75 38.44
CA ASP A 733 26.13 8.15 38.68
C ASP A 733 24.87 9.01 38.59
N LEU A 734 24.22 9.19 39.74
CA LEU A 734 22.99 9.96 39.92
C LEU A 734 23.24 11.22 40.76
N ALA A 735 24.46 11.79 40.68
CA ALA A 735 24.85 12.96 41.45
C ALA A 735 23.99 14.21 41.17
N ASN A 736 23.50 14.35 39.94
CA ASN A 736 22.66 15.46 39.51
C ASN A 736 21.15 15.13 39.56
N VAL A 737 20.77 14.07 40.28
CA VAL A 737 19.37 13.63 40.34
C VAL A 737 18.73 14.05 41.66
N THR A 738 17.47 14.47 41.58
CA THR A 738 16.56 14.47 42.74
C THR A 738 15.85 13.14 42.76
N LEU A 739 16.27 12.26 43.66
CA LEU A 739 15.67 10.95 43.86
C LEU A 739 14.56 11.09 44.90
N VAL A 740 13.38 10.56 44.58
CA VAL A 740 12.27 10.38 45.51
C VAL A 740 11.87 8.92 45.42
N THR A 741 11.90 8.21 46.55
CA THR A 741 11.36 6.85 46.63
C THR A 741 10.32 6.80 47.73
N HIS A 742 9.09 6.40 47.40
CA HIS A 742 8.04 6.24 48.38
C HIS A 742 8.13 4.89 49.12
N ASN A 743 7.02 4.41 49.67
CA ASN A 743 6.95 3.14 50.40
C ASN A 743 6.14 2.10 49.61
N GLY A 744 6.60 1.78 48.41
CA GLY A 744 6.06 0.71 47.58
C GLY A 744 6.45 -0.67 48.09
N TYR A 745 5.52 -1.63 48.04
CA TYR A 745 5.67 -2.97 48.61
C TYR A 745 5.97 -4.08 47.59
N ASP A 746 5.85 -3.85 46.28
CA ASP A 746 5.61 -4.96 45.32
C ASP A 746 6.73 -5.24 44.29
N VAL A 747 7.81 -4.45 44.19
CA VAL A 747 8.61 -4.47 42.94
C VAL A 747 10.10 -4.84 43.09
N ALA A 748 10.64 -4.96 44.29
CA ALA A 748 12.04 -5.38 44.48
C ALA A 748 12.18 -6.87 44.79
N THR A 749 11.78 -7.76 43.88
CA THR A 749 12.00 -9.22 44.04
C THR A 749 13.48 -9.65 43.92
N LEU A 750 14.45 -8.74 43.87
CA LEU A 750 15.81 -9.08 43.41
C LEU A 750 16.99 -8.66 44.31
N ALA A 751 16.79 -7.97 45.44
CA ALA A 751 17.93 -7.66 46.31
C ALA A 751 17.57 -7.45 47.79
N GLY A 752 18.60 -7.58 48.63
CA GLY A 752 18.51 -7.59 50.09
C GLY A 752 19.02 -8.90 50.68
N ASP A 753 19.52 -8.85 51.92
CA ASP A 753 19.99 -10.04 52.62
C ASP A 753 18.99 -10.42 53.71
N SER A 754 18.02 -11.27 53.34
CA SER A 754 16.98 -11.73 54.26
C SER A 754 17.56 -12.47 55.47
N ALA A 755 18.70 -13.15 55.33
CA ALA A 755 19.36 -13.79 56.47
C ALA A 755 19.97 -12.77 57.43
N MET A 756 20.44 -11.63 56.92
CA MET A 756 20.89 -10.51 57.75
C MET A 756 19.71 -9.82 58.45
N LEU A 757 18.57 -9.65 57.77
CA LEU A 757 17.33 -9.15 58.38
C LEU A 757 16.81 -10.11 59.46
N ASP A 758 16.79 -11.41 59.21
CA ASP A 758 16.42 -12.44 60.19
C ASP A 758 17.35 -12.41 61.42
N ALA A 759 18.66 -12.25 61.19
CA ALA A 759 19.63 -12.10 62.26
C ALA A 759 19.31 -10.85 63.09
N TYR A 760 19.04 -9.71 62.47
CA TYR A 760 18.66 -8.47 63.16
C TYR A 760 17.40 -8.64 64.01
N ALA A 761 16.35 -9.26 63.45
CA ALA A 761 15.12 -9.59 64.16
C ALA A 761 15.40 -10.48 65.39
N ALA A 762 16.27 -11.49 65.24
CA ALA A 762 16.65 -12.37 66.34
C ALA A 762 17.35 -11.66 67.50
N TYR A 763 17.99 -10.51 67.24
CA TYR A 763 18.60 -9.65 68.26
C TYR A 763 17.65 -8.59 68.83
N GLY A 764 16.36 -8.63 68.45
CA GLY A 764 15.34 -7.70 68.92
C GLY A 764 15.31 -6.37 68.18
N GLY A 765 15.92 -6.30 66.99
CA GLY A 765 15.75 -5.19 66.07
C GLY A 765 14.42 -5.28 65.31
N ASP A 766 13.86 -4.13 64.96
CA ASP A 766 12.64 -4.04 64.14
C ASP A 766 12.98 -4.23 62.66
N VAL A 767 12.54 -5.33 62.07
CA VAL A 767 12.72 -5.61 60.63
C VAL A 767 11.83 -4.70 59.78
N PRO A 768 12.22 -4.39 58.53
CA PRO A 768 11.43 -3.50 57.69
C PRO A 768 10.11 -4.18 57.34
N GLY A 769 9.03 -3.39 57.26
CA GLY A 769 7.68 -3.88 56.96
C GLY A 769 7.52 -4.32 55.51
N SER A 770 8.33 -3.78 54.61
CA SER A 770 8.33 -4.08 53.16
C SER A 770 8.78 -5.50 52.80
N GLY A 771 9.57 -6.18 53.64
CA GLY A 771 10.12 -7.51 53.36
C GLY A 771 11.22 -7.55 52.29
N TYR A 772 11.32 -6.53 51.43
CA TYR A 772 12.35 -6.29 50.43
C TYR A 772 12.75 -4.82 50.42
N ALA A 773 13.91 -4.48 49.84
CA ALA A 773 14.33 -3.08 49.82
C ALA A 773 13.41 -2.23 48.93
N ASN A 774 12.88 -1.11 49.44
CA ASN A 774 12.14 -0.16 48.62
C ASN A 774 13.05 0.49 47.56
N ALA A 775 14.35 0.57 47.86
CA ALA A 775 15.35 1.06 46.93
C ALA A 775 16.60 0.18 46.85
N VAL A 776 17.07 -0.08 45.64
CA VAL A 776 18.19 -0.98 45.33
C VAL A 776 19.13 -0.29 44.35
N PHE A 777 20.42 -0.21 44.70
CA PHE A 777 21.47 0.30 43.80
C PHE A 777 22.63 -0.68 43.76
N ILE A 778 22.88 -1.27 42.58
CA ILE A 778 23.95 -2.27 42.39
C ILE A 778 24.81 -1.89 41.21
N ALA A 779 26.10 -1.67 41.46
CA ALA A 779 27.12 -1.49 40.42
C ALA A 779 28.48 -2.00 40.92
N PRO A 780 29.33 -2.58 40.08
CA PRO A 780 30.62 -3.07 40.52
C PRO A 780 31.57 -1.97 40.99
N ASN A 781 31.71 -0.89 40.21
CA ASN A 781 32.78 0.08 40.46
C ASN A 781 32.37 1.22 41.39
N GLU A 782 31.25 1.89 41.12
CA GLU A 782 30.81 3.04 41.92
C GLU A 782 29.28 3.17 41.93
N VAL A 783 28.72 3.51 43.10
CA VAL A 783 27.37 4.05 43.26
C VAL A 783 27.50 5.46 43.82
N ARG A 784 27.15 6.47 43.01
CA ARG A 784 27.17 7.88 43.39
C ARG A 784 25.76 8.46 43.38
N LEU A 785 25.28 8.91 44.53
CA LEU A 785 23.92 9.44 44.71
C LEU A 785 23.93 10.95 45.04
N GLY A 786 22.98 11.67 44.46
CA GLY A 786 22.75 13.11 44.64
C GLY A 786 21.83 13.42 45.82
N ASN A 787 20.81 14.27 45.59
CA ASN A 787 19.76 14.52 46.58
C ASN A 787 18.80 13.34 46.60
N TYR A 788 18.46 12.83 47.77
CA TYR A 788 17.58 11.68 47.89
C TYR A 788 16.61 11.81 49.07
N ASP A 789 15.33 11.94 48.74
CA ASP A 789 14.19 11.80 49.66
C ASP A 789 13.71 10.34 49.66
N PHE A 790 13.88 9.66 50.79
CA PHE A 790 13.53 8.24 50.95
C PHE A 790 12.42 8.08 51.99
N TYR A 791 11.20 7.73 51.55
CA TYR A 791 10.05 7.48 52.41
C TYR A 791 9.81 5.98 52.69
N GLY A 792 10.67 5.11 52.17
CA GLY A 792 10.64 3.67 52.46
C GLY A 792 11.20 3.32 53.84
N ASP A 793 11.35 2.03 54.11
CA ASP A 793 11.94 1.47 55.34
C ASP A 793 13.21 0.65 55.10
N TYR A 794 13.56 0.34 53.85
CA TYR A 794 14.75 -0.45 53.52
C TYR A 794 15.47 -0.02 52.23
N LEU A 795 16.74 0.40 52.35
CA LEU A 795 17.65 0.76 51.25
C LEU A 795 18.81 -0.25 51.14
N TYR A 796 19.06 -0.77 49.94
CA TYR A 796 20.16 -1.69 49.65
C TYR A 796 21.15 -1.09 48.65
N LEU A 797 22.41 -0.96 49.07
CA LEU A 797 23.54 -0.42 48.29
C LEU A 797 24.61 -1.50 48.13
N LYS A 798 24.92 -1.88 46.89
CA LYS A 798 25.97 -2.86 46.61
C LYS A 798 26.98 -2.33 45.58
N SER A 799 28.16 -1.95 46.05
CA SER A 799 29.24 -1.41 45.21
C SER A 799 30.59 -1.42 45.91
N ASP A 800 31.67 -1.52 45.14
CA ASP A 800 33.03 -1.45 45.67
C ASP A 800 33.42 -0.02 46.11
N LEU A 801 32.70 1.00 45.60
CA LEU A 801 32.73 2.39 46.08
C LEU A 801 31.31 2.96 46.18
N VAL A 802 30.99 3.61 47.30
CA VAL A 802 29.74 4.35 47.48
C VAL A 802 30.07 5.81 47.78
N THR A 803 29.45 6.74 47.04
CA THR A 803 29.67 8.18 47.17
C THR A 803 28.31 8.87 47.37
N LEU A 804 28.12 9.52 48.52
CA LEU A 804 26.90 10.26 48.84
C LEU A 804 27.20 11.76 48.87
N ASN A 805 26.66 12.51 47.91
CA ASN A 805 26.96 13.95 47.80
C ASN A 805 26.24 14.78 48.88
N ASN A 806 25.05 14.33 49.29
CA ASN A 806 24.21 15.00 50.27
C ASN A 806 23.72 14.01 51.34
N THR A 807 23.09 14.54 52.38
CA THR A 807 22.34 13.71 53.33
C THR A 807 21.17 13.06 52.60
N ILE A 808 20.88 11.80 52.95
CA ILE A 808 19.69 11.11 52.46
C ILE A 808 18.60 11.38 53.49
N ASP A 809 17.57 12.09 53.06
CA ASP A 809 16.48 12.51 53.92
C ASP A 809 15.49 11.34 54.07
N THR A 810 15.54 10.67 55.21
CA THR A 810 14.70 9.49 55.51
C THR A 810 13.41 9.94 56.18
N TRP A 811 12.29 9.84 55.48
CA TRP A 811 10.97 10.34 55.89
C TRP A 811 10.01 9.21 56.26
N LEU A 812 9.05 9.48 57.15
CA LEU A 812 8.00 8.51 57.48
C LEU A 812 7.08 8.31 56.27
N PRO A 813 6.69 7.06 55.96
CA PRO A 813 5.67 6.80 54.94
C PRO A 813 4.40 7.62 55.18
N GLY A 814 3.87 8.30 54.16
CA GLY A 814 2.66 9.14 54.28
C GLY A 814 2.89 10.53 54.87
N SER A 815 4.15 10.95 55.05
CA SER A 815 4.52 12.28 55.56
C SER A 815 4.96 13.26 54.46
N GLU A 816 4.66 13.00 53.19
CA GLU A 816 5.10 13.78 52.02
C GLU A 816 4.69 15.25 52.13
N GLY A 817 3.54 15.54 52.73
CA GLY A 817 3.05 16.91 52.94
C GLY A 817 3.63 17.63 54.17
N SER A 818 4.32 16.91 55.06
CA SER A 818 4.93 17.44 56.28
C SER A 818 6.02 16.47 56.76
N PRO A 819 7.23 16.54 56.18
CA PRO A 819 8.26 15.51 56.34
C PRO A 819 8.64 15.29 57.82
N ILE A 820 8.43 14.06 58.30
CA ILE A 820 8.83 13.62 59.64
C ILE A 820 9.93 12.59 59.46
N VAL A 821 11.09 12.80 60.09
CA VAL A 821 12.24 11.88 59.98
C VAL A 821 11.84 10.48 60.47
N ASN A 822 12.11 9.45 59.67
CA ASN A 822 11.92 8.04 60.01
C ASN A 822 13.21 7.44 60.61
N PRO A 823 13.26 7.17 61.92
CA PRO A 823 14.42 6.52 62.54
C PRO A 823 14.48 5.02 62.24
N ASP A 824 13.41 4.40 61.75
CA ASP A 824 13.31 2.96 61.64
C ASP A 824 13.79 2.42 60.27
N VAL A 825 14.49 3.24 59.49
CA VAL A 825 15.03 2.84 58.18
C VAL A 825 16.25 1.94 58.34
N ILE A 826 16.32 0.87 57.54
CA ILE A 826 17.50 0.01 57.42
C ILE A 826 18.27 0.38 56.15
N ILE A 827 19.57 0.63 56.31
CA ILE A 827 20.51 0.90 55.22
C ILE A 827 21.51 -0.25 55.17
N GLN A 828 21.44 -1.08 54.14
CA GLN A 828 22.41 -2.14 53.92
C GLN A 828 23.43 -1.77 52.85
N MET A 829 24.70 -1.85 53.21
CA MET A 829 25.85 -1.60 52.35
C MET A 829 26.71 -2.86 52.24
N GLN A 830 27.04 -3.25 51.00
CA GLN A 830 27.87 -4.41 50.72
C GLN A 830 28.83 -4.10 49.56
N PRO A 831 30.10 -4.56 49.60
CA PRO A 831 30.94 -4.56 48.41
C PRO A 831 30.29 -5.37 47.28
N TYR A 832 30.55 -5.01 46.03
CA TYR A 832 30.08 -5.81 44.90
C TYR A 832 30.78 -7.17 44.89
N SER A 833 32.10 -7.13 45.01
CA SER A 833 32.96 -8.32 45.08
C SER A 833 32.93 -8.90 46.50
N SER A 834 32.43 -10.13 46.67
CA SER A 834 32.25 -10.72 48.01
C SER A 834 33.56 -10.84 48.82
N SER A 835 34.70 -10.97 48.13
CA SER A 835 36.02 -11.15 48.74
C SER A 835 36.76 -9.86 49.07
N LEU A 836 36.28 -8.69 48.62
CA LEU A 836 36.93 -7.42 48.96
C LEU A 836 36.79 -7.18 50.44
N ALA A 837 37.84 -6.69 51.09
CA ALA A 837 37.77 -6.31 52.49
C ALA A 837 36.87 -5.08 52.66
N VAL A 838 36.30 -4.92 53.85
CA VAL A 838 35.59 -3.70 54.24
C VAL A 838 36.34 -3.00 55.36
N GLY A 839 36.66 -1.73 55.17
CA GLY A 839 37.09 -0.82 56.22
C GLY A 839 35.91 0.01 56.70
N VAL A 840 35.47 -0.19 57.92
CA VAL A 840 34.51 0.68 58.60
C VAL A 840 35.33 1.66 59.44
N GLU A 841 35.31 2.95 59.11
CA GLU A 841 36.24 3.94 59.71
C GLU A 841 35.53 5.24 60.10
N ASP A 842 36.15 6.11 60.90
CA ASP A 842 35.59 7.43 61.21
C ASP A 842 35.79 8.41 60.03
N GLN A 843 36.99 8.38 59.43
CA GLN A 843 37.38 9.18 58.26
C GLN A 843 37.96 8.28 57.18
N ILE A 844 38.00 8.74 55.93
CA ILE A 844 38.72 8.05 54.87
C ILE A 844 40.20 7.94 55.28
N PRO A 845 40.80 6.74 55.27
CA PRO A 845 42.21 6.59 55.58
C PRO A 845 43.09 7.40 54.64
N THR A 846 44.14 8.01 55.19
CA THR A 846 45.14 8.75 54.39
C THR A 846 45.91 7.86 53.41
N SER A 847 45.89 6.53 53.61
CA SER A 847 46.44 5.52 52.71
C SER A 847 45.44 4.38 52.55
N LEU A 848 44.70 4.39 51.44
CA LEU A 848 43.74 3.33 51.13
C LEU A 848 44.46 1.98 50.95
N MET A 849 43.95 0.94 51.58
CA MET A 849 44.40 -0.43 51.34
C MET A 849 43.83 -0.91 49.99
N PRO A 850 44.68 -1.40 49.06
CA PRO A 850 44.20 -2.00 47.83
C PRO A 850 43.28 -3.19 48.13
N GLY A 851 42.15 -3.29 47.42
CA GLY A 851 41.20 -4.37 47.62
C GLY A 851 40.30 -4.21 48.86
N THR A 852 40.13 -2.98 49.34
CA THR A 852 39.25 -2.64 50.46
C THR A 852 38.24 -1.57 50.05
N THR A 853 36.97 -1.83 50.31
CA THR A 853 35.88 -0.85 50.25
C THR A 853 35.76 -0.16 51.60
N TYR A 854 35.69 1.17 51.62
CA TYR A 854 35.61 1.93 52.86
C TYR A 854 34.22 2.54 53.07
N TYR A 855 33.64 2.27 54.23
CA TYR A 855 32.42 2.93 54.72
C TYR A 855 32.78 3.75 55.94
N THR A 856 32.66 5.07 55.82
CA THR A 856 33.16 6.02 56.82
C THR A 856 32.02 6.75 57.53
N ASN A 857 32.26 7.22 58.75
CA ASN A 857 31.31 8.07 59.45
C ASN A 857 31.07 9.40 58.70
N ALA A 858 32.16 10.03 58.25
CA ALA A 858 32.12 11.31 57.54
C ALA A 858 31.33 11.26 56.22
N ASP A 859 31.46 10.18 55.45
CA ASP A 859 30.88 10.13 54.10
C ASP A 859 29.60 9.29 54.01
N HIS A 860 29.39 8.36 54.96
CA HIS A 860 28.27 7.41 54.91
C HIS A 860 27.36 7.53 56.13
N PHE A 861 27.84 7.23 57.33
CA PHE A 861 26.94 7.04 58.49
C PHE A 861 26.28 8.34 58.96
N SER A 862 26.99 9.47 58.86
CA SER A 862 26.42 10.79 59.15
C SER A 862 25.37 11.24 58.13
N ARG A 863 25.30 10.59 56.95
CA ARG A 863 24.30 10.86 55.92
C ARG A 863 22.96 10.16 56.15
N PHE A 864 22.90 9.25 57.13
CA PHE A 864 21.68 8.50 57.49
C PHE A 864 21.36 8.64 59.00
N PRO A 865 21.09 9.87 59.50
CA PRO A 865 20.92 10.09 60.93
C PRO A 865 19.72 9.30 61.48
N GLY A 866 19.96 8.56 62.55
CA GLY A 866 18.90 7.85 63.29
C GLY A 866 18.48 6.51 62.70
N THR A 867 19.15 6.01 61.65
CA THR A 867 18.83 4.74 60.96
C THR A 867 19.56 3.52 61.53
N SER A 868 19.29 2.34 60.98
CA SER A 868 20.01 1.08 61.25
C SER A 868 20.97 0.74 60.10
N LEU A 869 22.27 0.66 60.37
CA LEU A 869 23.32 0.46 59.39
C LEU A 869 23.80 -0.99 59.33
N PHE A 870 23.70 -1.61 58.16
CA PHE A 870 24.02 -3.01 57.93
C PHE A 870 25.21 -3.09 56.97
N ILE A 871 26.32 -3.66 57.41
CA ILE A 871 27.54 -3.81 56.60
C ILE A 871 27.81 -5.29 56.31
N GLY A 872 27.96 -5.63 55.03
CA GLY A 872 28.24 -7.00 54.59
C GLY A 872 26.97 -7.83 54.37
N GLY A 873 27.03 -9.11 54.74
CA GLY A 873 25.92 -10.05 54.55
C GLY A 873 26.25 -11.49 54.96
N ALA A 874 25.24 -12.35 55.03
CA ALA A 874 25.34 -13.75 55.45
C ALA A 874 26.25 -14.61 54.54
N GLY A 875 26.42 -14.21 53.28
CA GLY A 875 27.31 -14.85 52.30
C GLY A 875 28.59 -14.07 52.00
N TYR A 876 28.85 -12.97 52.69
CA TYR A 876 30.02 -12.12 52.45
C TYR A 876 31.29 -12.73 53.09
N ASP A 877 32.37 -12.84 52.33
CA ASP A 877 33.61 -13.53 52.72
C ASP A 877 34.86 -12.63 52.77
N GLY A 878 34.67 -11.32 52.60
CA GLY A 878 35.69 -10.31 52.82
C GLY A 878 35.92 -10.02 54.30
N ALA A 879 37.17 -9.79 54.69
CA ALA A 879 37.50 -9.40 56.06
C ALA A 879 36.98 -8.00 56.37
N VAL A 880 36.54 -7.77 57.61
CA VAL A 880 36.07 -6.45 58.05
C VAL A 880 37.03 -5.89 59.11
N ALA A 881 37.56 -4.71 58.83
CA ALA A 881 38.34 -3.90 59.77
C ALA A 881 37.47 -2.75 60.27
N ILE A 882 37.40 -2.54 61.58
CA ILE A 882 36.57 -1.50 62.19
C ILE A 882 37.44 -0.57 63.04
N GLY A 883 37.44 0.72 62.71
CA GLY A 883 38.07 1.77 63.49
C GLY A 883 39.59 1.62 63.61
N GLN A 884 40.27 1.22 62.54
CA GLN A 884 41.74 1.22 62.51
C GLN A 884 42.29 2.65 62.59
N ASP A 885 41.52 3.64 62.11
CA ASP A 885 41.89 5.05 62.05
C ASP A 885 41.09 5.94 63.03
N GLY A 886 40.38 5.36 63.99
CA GLY A 886 39.67 6.10 65.04
C GLY A 886 38.47 5.36 65.64
N MET A 887 37.92 5.90 66.74
CA MET A 887 36.62 5.48 67.24
C MET A 887 35.53 6.03 66.32
N ILE A 888 34.52 5.22 66.01
CA ILE A 888 33.45 5.54 65.07
C ILE A 888 32.20 5.85 65.90
N ASP A 889 31.82 7.12 65.97
CA ASP A 889 30.63 7.56 66.70
C ASP A 889 29.44 7.71 65.76
N ILE A 890 28.48 6.77 65.88
CA ILE A 890 27.24 6.74 65.11
C ILE A 890 26.02 7.13 65.98
N GLY A 891 26.25 7.59 67.22
CA GLY A 891 25.21 8.12 68.10
C GLY A 891 24.10 7.10 68.42
N GLY A 892 22.87 7.41 68.04
CA GLY A 892 21.69 6.57 68.31
C GLY A 892 21.44 5.44 67.33
N GLN A 893 22.25 5.33 66.27
CA GLN A 893 22.02 4.40 65.17
C GLN A 893 22.30 2.94 65.57
N ASN A 894 21.52 2.01 65.02
CA ASN A 894 21.86 0.59 65.16
C ASN A 894 22.94 0.22 64.14
N PHE A 895 23.81 -0.73 64.48
CA PHE A 895 24.90 -1.18 63.62
C PHE A 895 25.01 -2.70 63.65
N LEU A 896 24.89 -3.30 62.47
CA LEU A 896 25.06 -4.74 62.28
C LEU A 896 26.12 -4.97 61.22
N VAL A 897 27.12 -5.80 61.54
CA VAL A 897 28.12 -6.23 60.57
C VAL A 897 28.17 -7.75 60.50
N ALA A 898 28.17 -8.29 59.28
CA ALA A 898 28.18 -9.73 59.03
C ALA A 898 29.24 -10.09 57.99
N SER A 899 30.07 -11.08 58.31
CA SER A 899 31.05 -11.68 57.42
C SER A 899 31.39 -13.11 57.86
N THR A 900 31.72 -13.96 56.90
CA THR A 900 32.28 -15.30 57.12
C THR A 900 33.81 -15.25 57.34
N ALA A 901 34.46 -14.14 56.99
CA ALA A 901 35.87 -13.86 57.27
C ALA A 901 36.05 -13.08 58.59
N PRO A 902 37.30 -12.88 59.07
CA PRO A 902 37.55 -12.21 60.34
C PRO A 902 37.00 -10.78 60.37
N ILE A 903 36.29 -10.46 61.45
CA ILE A 903 35.89 -9.09 61.81
C ILE A 903 36.78 -8.63 62.96
N THR A 904 37.50 -7.52 62.78
CA THR A 904 38.44 -6.97 63.77
C THR A 904 38.03 -5.55 64.17
N GLY A 905 38.31 -5.15 65.41
CA GLY A 905 38.04 -3.78 65.87
C GLY A 905 36.58 -3.49 66.26
N ALA A 906 35.75 -4.50 66.47
CA ALA A 906 34.34 -4.37 66.88
C ALA A 906 34.09 -3.42 68.07
N GLY A 907 35.04 -3.32 69.01
CA GLY A 907 34.96 -2.41 70.15
C GLY A 907 35.15 -0.93 69.84
N ASN A 908 35.41 -0.58 68.57
CA ASN A 908 35.66 0.79 68.13
C ASN A 908 34.38 1.53 67.69
N ILE A 909 33.21 0.89 67.74
CA ILE A 909 31.91 1.54 67.49
C ILE A 909 31.37 2.15 68.79
N LEU A 910 31.09 3.45 68.78
CA LEU A 910 30.35 4.16 69.82
C LEU A 910 28.91 4.34 69.36
N THR A 911 27.98 3.67 70.04
CA THR A 911 26.53 3.82 69.81
C THR A 911 25.74 3.62 71.10
N THR A 912 24.59 4.30 71.20
CA THR A 912 23.55 4.02 72.20
C THR A 912 22.46 3.08 71.68
N GLY A 913 22.46 2.77 70.37
CA GLY A 913 21.61 1.77 69.74
C GLY A 913 22.17 0.35 69.88
N LEU A 914 21.57 -0.59 69.16
CA LEU A 914 22.03 -1.98 69.06
C LEU A 914 23.30 -2.03 68.19
N SER A 915 24.39 -2.55 68.73
CA SER A 915 25.59 -2.88 67.96
C SER A 915 25.85 -4.38 68.01
N ASN A 916 25.97 -5.02 66.85
CA ASN A 916 26.23 -6.45 66.79
C ASN A 916 27.15 -6.83 65.64
N VAL A 917 27.93 -7.88 65.89
CA VAL A 917 28.90 -8.46 64.99
C VAL A 917 28.51 -9.92 64.78
N ALA A 918 27.79 -10.19 63.70
CA ALA A 918 27.42 -11.52 63.28
C ALA A 918 28.59 -12.17 62.52
N GLY A 919 29.60 -12.61 63.27
CA GLY A 919 30.64 -13.49 62.71
C GLY A 919 30.09 -14.91 62.59
N SER A 920 30.46 -15.61 61.51
CA SER A 920 30.39 -17.08 61.48
C SER A 920 30.94 -17.60 62.80
N LEU A 921 30.13 -18.29 63.61
CA LEU A 921 30.60 -19.06 64.76
C LEU A 921 31.82 -19.84 64.27
N ALA A 922 33.02 -19.47 64.74
CA ALA A 922 34.24 -20.15 64.35
C ALA A 922 34.00 -21.67 64.49
N PRO A 923 34.36 -22.50 63.51
CA PRO A 923 34.30 -23.94 63.70
C PRO A 923 34.99 -24.25 65.02
N PRO A 924 34.37 -25.04 65.93
CA PRO A 924 34.97 -25.31 67.23
C PRO A 924 36.43 -25.74 66.99
N PRO A 925 37.40 -25.20 67.75
CA PRO A 925 38.80 -25.49 67.52
C PRO A 925 38.98 -27.00 67.38
N PRO A 926 39.68 -27.49 66.35
CA PRO A 926 39.90 -28.93 66.20
C PRO A 926 40.41 -29.46 67.54
N PRO A 927 39.83 -30.57 68.06
CA PRO A 927 40.17 -31.07 69.39
C PRO A 927 41.70 -31.20 69.49
N PRO A 928 42.30 -30.80 70.63
CA PRO A 928 43.74 -30.82 70.77
C PRO A 928 44.28 -32.20 70.39
N PRO A 929 45.36 -32.29 69.58
CA PRO A 929 45.96 -33.57 69.27
C PRO A 929 46.26 -34.31 70.59
N PRO A 930 45.94 -35.62 70.70
CA PRO A 930 46.13 -36.36 71.93
C PRO A 930 47.59 -36.22 72.42
N PRO A 931 47.82 -36.06 73.74
CA PRO A 931 49.17 -36.00 74.29
C PRO A 931 50.02 -37.19 73.82
N ALA A 932 51.26 -36.91 73.41
CA ALA A 932 52.23 -37.94 73.06
C ALA A 932 52.35 -38.97 74.21
N PRO A 933 52.29 -40.29 73.93
CA PRO A 933 52.39 -41.29 74.98
C PRO A 933 53.80 -41.36 75.57
N THR A 934 53.89 -41.28 76.90
CA THR A 934 55.05 -41.67 77.71
C THR A 934 55.27 -43.20 77.62
N PRO A 935 56.52 -43.68 77.76
CA PRO A 935 56.96 -44.95 77.18
C PRO A 935 56.43 -46.16 77.97
N THR A 936 56.01 -47.19 77.25
CA THR A 936 55.72 -48.51 77.81
C THR A 936 56.97 -49.39 77.80
N THR A 937 57.27 -49.97 78.96
CA THR A 937 58.03 -51.23 79.10
C THR A 937 57.00 -52.35 79.25
N GLU A 938 56.97 -53.24 78.25
CA GLU A 938 56.85 -54.72 78.23
C GLU A 938 55.96 -55.52 79.25
N PRO A 939 55.65 -56.82 79.01
CA PRO A 939 54.32 -57.29 78.59
C PRO A 939 53.70 -58.35 79.54
N LEU A 940 52.55 -58.93 79.12
CA LEU A 940 52.01 -60.30 79.36
C LEU A 940 50.53 -60.38 79.85
N PRO A 941 49.80 -61.49 79.55
CA PRO A 941 48.48 -61.48 78.88
C PRO A 941 47.43 -62.31 79.69
N PRO A 942 46.50 -63.09 79.09
CA PRO A 942 45.34 -62.81 78.21
C PRO A 942 44.02 -63.21 78.91
N VAL A 943 42.94 -63.42 78.12
CA VAL A 943 41.68 -64.18 78.38
C VAL A 943 40.49 -63.25 78.70
N ASN A 944 39.58 -62.94 77.78
CA ASN A 944 38.62 -63.75 76.99
C ASN A 944 37.32 -64.10 77.75
N THR A 945 36.21 -64.02 77.01
CA THR A 945 34.80 -64.37 77.31
C THR A 945 34.04 -63.37 78.19
N GLY A 946 32.86 -62.84 77.86
CA GLY A 946 31.95 -63.07 76.74
C GLY A 946 30.52 -62.72 77.20
N VAL A 947 29.62 -62.41 76.24
CA VAL A 947 28.19 -62.85 76.21
C VAL A 947 27.24 -62.12 77.21
N VAL A 948 26.07 -61.53 76.89
CA VAL A 948 25.16 -61.56 75.73
C VAL A 948 23.98 -60.57 75.90
N ASN A 949 23.53 -59.97 74.79
CA ASN A 949 22.16 -59.63 74.29
C ASN A 949 21.11 -58.88 75.16
N THR A 950 20.14 -58.10 74.64
CA THR A 950 19.67 -57.66 73.28
C THR A 950 18.59 -56.58 73.49
N PHE A 951 18.35 -55.65 72.54
CA PHE A 951 17.10 -55.53 71.72
C PHE A 951 17.11 -54.27 70.79
N VAL A 952 16.84 -54.49 69.47
CA VAL A 952 16.27 -53.62 68.37
C VAL A 952 17.09 -52.39 67.91
N GLN A 953 17.33 -52.01 66.64
CA GLN A 953 16.91 -52.39 65.27
C GLN A 953 18.04 -52.00 64.28
N GLN A 954 18.19 -52.73 63.16
CA GLN A 954 19.19 -52.49 62.10
C GLN A 954 18.49 -52.64 60.73
N THR A 955 18.84 -51.81 59.74
CA THR A 955 18.80 -52.05 58.26
C THR A 955 19.50 -50.84 57.61
N THR A 956 20.64 -50.94 56.90
CA THR A 956 21.04 -51.57 55.62
C THR A 956 20.61 -50.84 54.34
N SER A 957 21.66 -50.42 53.61
CA SER A 957 21.81 -50.18 52.17
C SER A 957 21.07 -51.16 51.25
N THR A 958 20.57 -50.65 50.10
CA THR A 958 20.54 -51.34 48.79
C THR A 958 20.45 -50.38 47.58
N THR A 959 21.19 -50.80 46.55
CA THR A 959 21.46 -50.49 45.13
C THR A 959 20.20 -50.38 44.18
N PRO A 960 20.34 -49.92 42.91
CA PRO A 960 19.28 -49.50 41.96
C PRO A 960 18.93 -50.53 40.86
N THR A 961 17.92 -50.24 40.02
CA THR A 961 17.52 -50.93 38.74
C THR A 961 16.32 -50.13 38.16
N GLU A 962 15.99 -49.98 36.86
CA GLU A 962 16.50 -50.44 35.56
C GLU A 962 15.74 -49.70 34.41
N THR A 963 16.39 -49.60 33.25
CA THR A 963 15.93 -49.58 31.84
C THR A 963 14.54 -49.09 31.39
N SER A 964 14.55 -48.24 30.34
CA SER A 964 14.08 -48.63 28.99
C SER A 964 14.71 -47.76 27.90
N ALA A 965 15.00 -48.40 26.77
CA ALA A 965 15.79 -47.91 25.65
C ALA A 965 14.91 -47.42 24.49
N THR A 966 15.44 -46.46 23.72
CA THR A 966 15.21 -46.38 22.26
C THR A 966 16.45 -45.81 21.58
N SER A 967 16.68 -46.28 20.37
CA SER A 967 17.97 -46.42 19.71
C SER A 967 17.97 -45.79 18.31
N VAL A 968 19.19 -45.44 17.82
CA VAL A 968 19.63 -45.34 16.39
C VAL A 968 19.41 -43.97 15.68
N PRO A 969 20.33 -43.48 14.80
CA PRO A 969 21.81 -43.59 14.81
C PRO A 969 22.57 -42.27 14.52
N GLN A 970 23.86 -42.35 14.76
CA GLN A 970 24.92 -41.48 14.25
C GLN A 970 25.28 -41.92 12.82
N GLU A 971 25.28 -41.01 11.85
CA GLU A 971 25.88 -41.22 10.53
C GLU A 971 27.08 -40.27 10.37
N THR A 972 28.18 -40.79 9.84
CA THR A 972 29.43 -40.08 9.56
C THR A 972 29.93 -40.58 8.21
N VAL A 973 29.85 -39.76 7.15
CA VAL A 973 30.59 -39.87 5.86
C VAL A 973 30.56 -38.47 5.23
N GLU A 974 31.66 -37.70 5.29
CA GLU A 974 32.66 -37.46 4.21
C GLU A 974 32.18 -36.65 2.98
N ALA A 975 32.80 -35.48 2.84
CA ALA A 975 33.41 -34.87 1.65
C ALA A 975 32.63 -34.82 0.31
N ASN A 976 32.35 -33.59 -0.16
CA ASN A 976 32.70 -33.12 -1.50
C ASN A 976 32.37 -31.63 -1.68
N VAL A 977 33.39 -30.78 -1.72
CA VAL A 977 33.31 -29.44 -2.31
C VAL A 977 34.45 -29.33 -3.33
N PRO A 978 34.17 -29.06 -4.63
CA PRO A 978 35.19 -29.02 -5.67
C PRO A 978 35.96 -27.69 -5.66
N PRO A 979 37.20 -27.66 -6.20
CA PRO A 979 38.09 -26.52 -6.10
C PRO A 979 37.75 -25.46 -7.15
N GLU A 980 37.71 -24.20 -6.73
CA GLU A 980 37.68 -23.06 -7.64
C GLU A 980 39.01 -22.91 -8.37
N GLU A 981 38.86 -22.72 -9.67
CA GLU A 981 39.87 -22.71 -10.71
C GLU A 981 40.58 -21.35 -10.74
N GLN A 982 41.89 -21.37 -10.50
CA GLN A 982 42.79 -20.27 -10.84
C GLN A 982 42.95 -20.21 -12.37
N VAL A 983 42.65 -19.06 -12.98
CA VAL A 983 43.23 -18.65 -14.26
C VAL A 983 43.69 -17.19 -14.15
N GLU A 984 45.00 -17.01 -14.18
CA GLU A 984 45.70 -15.77 -14.53
C GLU A 984 45.53 -15.47 -16.04
N ALA A 985 45.38 -14.19 -16.41
CA ALA A 985 46.15 -13.55 -17.50
C ALA A 985 45.75 -12.08 -17.73
N SER A 986 46.61 -11.17 -17.23
CA SER A 986 47.28 -10.07 -17.93
C SER A 986 46.56 -9.18 -18.96
N THR A 987 46.59 -7.85 -18.73
CA THR A 987 47.24 -6.76 -19.53
C THR A 987 46.86 -5.41 -18.88
N SER A 988 47.74 -4.61 -18.25
CA SER A 988 48.86 -3.78 -18.73
C SER A 988 48.48 -2.60 -19.65
N SER A 989 48.33 -1.41 -19.06
CA SER A 989 48.75 -0.08 -19.57
C SER A 989 48.42 0.94 -18.46
N GLU A 990 49.36 1.36 -17.61
CA GLU A 990 50.18 2.58 -17.81
C GLU A 990 49.36 3.78 -18.33
N GLU A 991 48.97 4.69 -17.43
CA GLU A 991 49.45 6.09 -17.40
C GLU A 991 48.80 6.90 -16.26
N ASP A 992 49.61 7.83 -15.74
CA ASP A 992 49.34 9.00 -14.91
C ASP A 992 48.89 8.88 -13.45
N SER A 993 49.91 9.01 -12.60
CA SER A 993 49.87 9.48 -11.23
C SER A 993 49.54 10.97 -11.13
N GLU A 994 48.34 11.30 -10.66
CA GLU A 994 48.09 12.55 -9.91
C GLU A 994 47.85 12.20 -8.44
N VAL A 995 48.66 12.82 -7.58
CA VAL A 995 48.55 12.76 -6.12
C VAL A 995 47.50 13.79 -5.70
N GLU A 996 46.30 13.35 -5.33
CA GLU A 996 45.34 14.20 -4.63
C GLU A 996 45.61 14.21 -3.11
N PRO A 997 45.46 15.39 -2.45
CA PRO A 997 45.70 15.54 -1.03
C PRO A 997 44.51 15.05 -0.19
N ILE A 998 44.83 14.54 0.98
CA ILE A 998 43.93 14.18 2.08
C ILE A 998 43.04 15.39 2.44
N PRO A 999 41.71 15.27 2.57
CA PRO A 999 40.89 16.38 3.02
C PRO A 999 41.03 16.58 4.54
N ASP A 1000 41.39 17.81 4.89
CA ASP A 1000 41.46 18.34 6.24
C ASP A 1000 40.10 18.32 6.95
N VAL A 1001 40.18 18.03 8.25
CA VAL A 1001 39.15 18.16 9.26
C VAL A 1001 38.64 19.62 9.32
N PRO A 1002 37.34 19.91 9.53
CA PRO A 1002 36.88 21.28 9.65
C PRO A 1002 37.40 21.88 10.96
N VAL A 1003 38.37 22.80 10.85
CA VAL A 1003 38.82 23.65 11.95
C VAL A 1003 37.82 24.79 12.11
N ASP A 1004 37.27 24.93 13.31
CA ASP A 1004 36.45 26.06 13.74
C ASP A 1004 37.22 27.39 13.53
N MET A 1005 36.86 28.12 12.46
CA MET A 1005 37.55 29.33 12.04
C MET A 1005 37.45 30.47 13.06
N ILE A 1006 36.52 30.41 14.02
CA ILE A 1006 36.34 31.46 15.03
C ILE A 1006 37.40 31.31 16.13
N ALA A 1007 37.71 30.08 16.56
CA ALA A 1007 38.74 29.82 17.59
C ALA A 1007 40.17 30.15 17.08
N ALA A 1008 40.42 30.02 15.77
CA ALA A 1008 41.70 30.36 15.16
C ALA A 1008 41.95 31.89 15.09
N LEU A 1009 40.89 32.71 15.05
CA LEU A 1009 40.98 34.17 14.99
C LEU A 1009 41.24 34.81 16.37
N GLU A 1010 40.81 34.19 17.46
CA GLU A 1010 40.98 34.73 18.83
C GLU A 1010 42.39 34.52 19.42
N SER A 1011 43.23 33.68 18.79
CA SER A 1011 44.54 33.28 19.35
C SER A 1011 45.76 33.98 18.73
N GLN A 1012 45.59 34.88 17.74
CA GLN A 1012 46.71 35.60 17.14
C GLN A 1012 46.90 37.02 17.70
N PRO A 1013 48.12 37.41 18.10
CA PRO A 1013 48.38 38.77 18.56
C PRO A 1013 48.32 39.77 17.40
N LEU A 1014 47.40 40.74 17.51
CA LEU A 1014 47.30 41.87 16.57
C LEU A 1014 48.58 42.70 16.60
N VAL A 1015 49.33 42.70 15.50
CA VAL A 1015 50.41 43.67 15.24
C VAL A 1015 49.92 44.56 14.10
N ASP A 1016 49.75 45.85 14.39
CA ASP A 1016 49.35 46.91 13.45
C ASP A 1016 47.96 46.78 12.78
N GLY A 1017 46.99 46.11 13.44
CA GLY A 1017 45.57 46.18 13.06
C GLY A 1017 45.16 45.41 11.80
N GLN A 1018 46.00 44.47 11.34
CA GLN A 1018 45.71 43.61 10.19
C GLN A 1018 45.84 42.13 10.57
N VAL A 1019 44.95 41.29 10.02
CA VAL A 1019 45.01 39.82 10.13
C VAL A 1019 44.93 39.22 8.72
N GLU A 1020 45.79 38.25 8.44
CA GLU A 1020 45.82 37.54 7.16
C GLU A 1020 45.20 36.14 7.32
N VAL A 1021 44.11 35.88 6.61
CA VAL A 1021 43.44 34.57 6.59
C VAL A 1021 43.36 34.08 5.15
N ASN A 1022 43.92 32.90 4.88
CA ASN A 1022 43.95 32.27 3.56
C ASN A 1022 44.47 33.19 2.43
N GLY A 1023 45.52 33.96 2.71
CA GLY A 1023 46.19 34.84 1.73
C GLY A 1023 45.48 36.17 1.42
N ALA A 1024 44.44 36.51 2.19
CA ALA A 1024 43.79 37.82 2.13
C ALA A 1024 44.07 38.63 3.41
N VAL A 1025 44.63 39.84 3.25
CA VAL A 1025 44.90 40.78 4.35
C VAL A 1025 43.64 41.59 4.66
N LEU A 1026 43.05 41.38 5.82
CA LEU A 1026 41.91 42.14 6.34
C LEU A 1026 42.42 43.25 7.27
N THR A 1027 42.00 44.50 7.02
CA THR A 1027 42.29 45.64 7.91
C THR A 1027 41.06 45.90 8.77
N CYS A 1028 41.18 45.69 10.08
CA CYS A 1028 40.09 45.94 11.03
C CYS A 1028 40.13 47.42 11.44
N GLN A 1029 38.99 48.13 11.32
CA GLN A 1029 38.80 49.48 11.89
C GLN A 1029 38.29 49.42 13.32
#